data_AF-A0A3A0CV23-F1
#
_entry.id   AF-A0A3A0CV23-F1
#
_cell.length_a   1.000
_cell.length_b   1.000
_cell.length_c   1.000
_cell.angle_alpha   90.00
_cell.angle_beta   90.00
_cell.angle_gamma   90.00
#
_symmetry.space_group_name_H-M   'P 1'
#
loop_
_entity.id
_entity.type
_entity.pdbx_description
1 polymer ?
#
loop_
_entity_poly.entity_id
_entity_poly.type
_entity_poly.pdbx_seq_one_letter_code
_entity_poly.pdbx_strand_id
1 'polypeptide(L)'
;MASRTATLNPATQTPANGNGHTAEAAPANGTNGVRTRKGLALNRYFTDGERPPFDEVKWEQRSAIISNEKGETVFRQDDVETPTSWSQTATNVVVSKYFNGKLNTPQRETSVRGLIDRVATAIREWGIAGGYFASANDAVTFYEELVHLLVHQKLSFNSPVWFNCGIEKKPQCSACFINSVEDRMESILELAKTEGMLFKWGSGAGSNLSPLRSSREKLSAGGIASGPVSFMKGFDAFAGVIKSGGKTRRAAKMVILNIDHPDIVEFINCKANEEKKAWTLIDAGYDGSFNGEAYNSIFFQNANHSVRVTDTFMRAAEQSREWYTRAITNGDVVDTYKARDLLKMIAEAAWLCGDPGMQFDTTINDWHTCANTDRIHASNPCSEYMFLNDTACNLASLNLMKFRQQDGSFDVEAFQHAVHISILAQEIIVDNAGYPTPKIEQNSHEFRPLGLGYANLGALLMASGLPYDGEAGRAYAGLVTALMHGQAYKTSAMIASKMGPFPAYEINREPMLNVIKKHAAHVDRIDQNLVPAPMFEATKKVWSDAYALGSEYGYKNSQVTVLAPTGTIGFMMDCDTTGVEPDIALVKYKKLVGGGMIKIVNQTVPEALQKLGYDADQRKAILDYIDKNDMIEGAPGLKE
;
A
#
# COMPACT_ATOMS: atom_id res chain seq x y z
N MET A 1 -69.67 -18.91 19.06
CA MET A 1 -70.50 -20.01 18.47
C MET A 1 -69.55 -21.05 17.87
N ALA A 2 -69.97 -22.32 17.73
CA ALA A 2 -69.12 -23.47 17.36
C ALA A 2 -68.63 -23.39 15.88
N SER A 3 -67.66 -24.16 15.32
CA SER A 3 -66.81 -25.30 15.75
C SER A 3 -65.53 -25.36 14.83
N ARG A 4 -64.51 -26.24 14.87
CA ARG A 4 -64.23 -27.52 15.57
C ARG A 4 -62.68 -27.79 15.65
N THR A 5 -62.33 -28.93 16.26
CA THR A 5 -61.07 -29.74 16.27
C THR A 5 -60.23 -29.80 14.98
N ALA A 6 -58.88 -29.69 14.99
CA ALA A 6 -57.82 -30.71 15.34
C ALA A 6 -57.53 -31.73 14.19
N THR A 7 -56.33 -32.28 13.89
CA THR A 7 -54.97 -32.25 14.50
C THR A 7 -53.91 -32.85 13.52
N LEU A 8 -52.61 -32.54 13.73
CA LEU A 8 -51.41 -33.37 13.46
C LEU A 8 -50.90 -33.68 12.02
N ASN A 9 -49.55 -33.77 11.96
CA ASN A 9 -48.60 -34.11 10.87
C ASN A 9 -48.24 -35.64 10.96
N PRO A 10 -47.30 -36.27 10.20
CA PRO A 10 -46.49 -35.87 9.02
C PRO A 10 -46.26 -36.98 7.92
N ALA A 11 -45.41 -36.66 6.92
CA ALA A 11 -44.35 -37.50 6.28
C ALA A 11 -44.61 -38.78 5.43
N THR A 12 -43.99 -38.77 4.22
CA THR A 12 -43.29 -39.86 3.48
C THR A 12 -44.02 -41.15 3.03
N GLN A 13 -43.87 -41.53 1.75
CA GLN A 13 -42.96 -42.64 1.32
C GLN A 13 -42.91 -42.85 -0.22
N THR A 14 -41.79 -43.40 -0.69
CA THR A 14 -41.54 -43.94 -2.04
C THR A 14 -42.30 -45.26 -2.27
N PRO A 15 -42.27 -45.83 -3.49
CA PRO A 15 -41.51 -47.09 -3.61
C PRO A 15 -40.71 -47.28 -4.91
N ALA A 16 -39.72 -48.18 -4.84
CA ALA A 16 -39.09 -48.85 -5.99
C ALA A 16 -40.03 -49.96 -6.54
N ASN A 17 -39.74 -50.82 -7.52
CA ASN A 17 -38.49 -51.43 -8.01
C ASN A 17 -38.81 -52.18 -9.34
N GLY A 18 -37.82 -52.58 -10.17
CA GLY A 18 -38.15 -53.50 -11.28
C GLY A 18 -37.09 -53.78 -12.37
N ASN A 19 -36.13 -54.65 -12.06
CA ASN A 19 -35.40 -55.59 -12.94
C ASN A 19 -34.81 -55.13 -14.30
N GLY A 20 -33.51 -55.40 -14.49
CA GLY A 20 -32.82 -55.32 -15.79
C GLY A 20 -32.31 -56.68 -16.28
N HIS A 21 -31.70 -56.70 -17.47
CA HIS A 21 -30.84 -57.79 -17.99
C HIS A 21 -29.77 -57.23 -18.95
N THR A 22 -28.71 -58.02 -19.17
CA THR A 22 -27.39 -57.62 -19.69
C THR A 22 -27.18 -57.81 -21.20
N ALA A 23 -26.32 -56.98 -21.82
CA ALA A 23 -25.57 -57.32 -23.04
C ALA A 23 -24.27 -56.47 -23.13
N GLU A 24 -23.23 -57.02 -23.78
CA GLU A 24 -21.86 -56.46 -23.83
C GLU A 24 -21.60 -55.47 -24.99
N ALA A 25 -20.36 -54.99 -25.09
CA ALA A 25 -19.96 -53.74 -25.74
C ALA A 25 -19.57 -53.81 -27.22
N ALA A 26 -19.47 -52.63 -27.85
CA ALA A 26 -18.67 -52.36 -29.05
C ALA A 26 -17.88 -51.04 -28.86
N PRO A 27 -16.67 -50.89 -29.44
CA PRO A 27 -15.72 -49.86 -29.03
C PRO A 27 -15.89 -48.54 -29.82
N ALA A 28 -15.68 -47.41 -29.12
CA ALA A 28 -15.52 -46.10 -29.76
C ALA A 28 -14.08 -45.61 -29.58
N ASN A 29 -13.35 -45.51 -30.70
CA ASN A 29 -11.98 -44.99 -30.74
C ASN A 29 -11.91 -43.57 -30.16
N GLY A 30 -10.83 -43.29 -29.44
CA GLY A 30 -10.66 -42.02 -28.77
C GLY A 30 -10.38 -40.86 -29.73
N THR A 31 -10.89 -39.69 -29.37
CA THR A 31 -10.12 -38.45 -29.47
C THR A 31 -9.95 -37.91 -28.06
N ASN A 32 -8.74 -37.97 -27.52
CA ASN A 32 -8.39 -37.29 -26.28
C ASN A 32 -8.42 -35.77 -26.55
N GLY A 33 -9.61 -35.18 -26.43
CA GLY A 33 -9.78 -33.74 -26.35
C GLY A 33 -9.02 -33.27 -25.10
N VAL A 34 -7.84 -32.70 -25.31
CA VAL A 34 -7.04 -32.11 -24.24
C VAL A 34 -7.90 -31.05 -23.57
N ARG A 35 -8.38 -31.34 -22.36
CA ARG A 35 -9.02 -30.34 -21.51
C ARG A 35 -7.97 -29.27 -21.23
N THR A 36 -8.05 -28.15 -21.92
CA THR A 36 -7.25 -26.96 -21.67
C THR A 36 -7.40 -26.59 -20.20
N ARG A 37 -6.34 -26.76 -19.41
CA ARG A 37 -6.35 -26.44 -17.98
C ARG A 37 -6.69 -24.95 -17.83
N LYS A 38 -7.72 -24.64 -17.05
CA LYS A 38 -8.29 -23.28 -16.99
C LYS A 38 -7.48 -22.30 -16.14
N GLY A 39 -6.66 -22.77 -15.19
CA GLY A 39 -5.81 -21.91 -14.36
C GLY A 39 -4.42 -21.68 -14.93
N LEU A 40 -3.56 -21.02 -14.14
CA LEU A 40 -2.14 -20.80 -14.42
C LEU A 40 -1.31 -22.03 -14.08
N ALA A 41 -0.38 -22.37 -14.97
CA ALA A 41 0.74 -23.25 -14.65
C ALA A 41 1.85 -22.40 -14.03
N LEU A 42 2.47 -22.89 -12.96
CA LEU A 42 3.53 -22.18 -12.23
C LEU A 42 4.83 -22.96 -12.25
N ASN A 43 5.92 -22.23 -12.49
CA ASN A 43 7.27 -22.76 -12.37
C ASN A 43 7.81 -22.46 -10.98
N ARG A 44 8.68 -23.34 -10.48
CA ARG A 44 9.51 -23.06 -9.30
C ARG A 44 10.70 -22.20 -9.68
N TYR A 45 11.20 -21.43 -8.72
CA TYR A 45 12.44 -20.66 -8.86
C TYR A 45 13.20 -20.61 -7.53
N PHE A 46 12.50 -20.26 -6.44
CA PHE A 46 13.12 -20.20 -5.11
C PHE A 46 13.14 -21.55 -4.38
N THR A 47 12.32 -22.50 -4.81
CA THR A 47 12.11 -23.78 -4.12
C THR A 47 12.43 -24.96 -5.04
N ASP A 48 12.92 -26.07 -4.48
CA ASP A 48 13.17 -27.30 -5.25
C ASP A 48 11.91 -28.19 -5.37
N GLY A 49 11.00 -28.11 -4.39
CA GLY A 49 9.84 -28.99 -4.27
C GLY A 49 10.15 -30.35 -3.63
N GLU A 50 11.37 -30.54 -3.13
CA GLU A 50 11.79 -31.67 -2.31
C GLU A 50 11.78 -31.31 -0.82
N ARG A 51 12.17 -30.07 -0.47
CA ARG A 51 12.22 -29.56 0.90
C ARG A 51 11.17 -28.47 1.14
N PRO A 52 10.39 -28.53 2.24
CA PRO A 52 9.50 -27.43 2.62
C PRO A 52 10.29 -26.15 2.93
N PRO A 53 9.88 -24.96 2.45
CA PRO A 53 10.68 -23.73 2.59
C PRO A 53 10.94 -23.30 4.03
N PHE A 54 10.01 -23.59 4.95
CA PHE A 54 10.25 -23.33 6.37
C PHE A 54 11.39 -24.17 6.96
N ASP A 55 11.72 -25.31 6.36
CA ASP A 55 12.75 -26.20 6.86
C ASP A 55 14.13 -25.89 6.26
N GLU A 56 14.21 -25.06 5.20
CA GLU A 56 15.45 -24.45 4.70
C GLU A 56 16.07 -23.48 5.73
N VAL A 57 15.23 -22.91 6.61
CA VAL A 57 15.61 -21.87 7.57
C VAL A 57 15.83 -22.46 8.96
N LYS A 58 16.80 -21.91 9.71
CA LYS A 58 17.02 -22.25 11.12
C LYS A 58 16.09 -21.44 12.02
N TRP A 59 15.59 -22.06 13.08
CA TRP A 59 14.63 -21.47 14.01
C TRP A 59 15.18 -21.49 15.43
N GLU A 60 14.77 -20.50 16.22
CA GLU A 60 15.11 -20.39 17.64
C GLU A 60 13.98 -19.75 18.45
N GLN A 61 14.01 -19.96 19.76
CA GLN A 61 13.10 -19.35 20.73
C GLN A 61 13.74 -18.07 21.28
N ARG A 62 13.03 -16.93 21.17
CA ARG A 62 13.47 -15.63 21.70
C ARG A 62 12.33 -14.95 22.45
N SER A 63 12.68 -14.08 23.40
CA SER A 63 11.73 -13.12 23.98
C SER A 63 11.59 -11.89 23.08
N ALA A 64 10.37 -11.50 22.74
CA ALA A 64 10.08 -10.20 22.17
C ALA A 64 9.88 -9.18 23.30
N ILE A 65 10.72 -8.16 23.39
CA ILE A 65 10.74 -7.18 24.48
C ILE A 65 10.84 -5.76 23.90
N ILE A 66 9.96 -4.88 24.34
CA ILE A 66 10.00 -3.45 24.03
C ILE A 66 10.04 -2.69 25.35
N SER A 67 11.03 -1.80 25.52
CA SER A 67 11.23 -0.98 26.72
C SER A 67 11.20 0.51 26.39
N ASN A 68 10.71 1.32 27.34
CA ASN A 68 10.57 2.77 27.20
C ASN A 68 11.87 3.54 27.45
N GLU A 69 11.80 4.87 27.31
CA GLU A 69 12.94 5.79 27.53
C GLU A 69 13.55 5.72 28.94
N LYS A 70 12.80 5.19 29.92
CA LYS A 70 13.27 4.96 31.30
C LYS A 70 13.79 3.53 31.52
N GLY A 71 13.83 2.70 30.47
CA GLY A 71 14.20 1.29 30.53
C GLY A 71 13.08 0.34 30.96
N GLU A 72 11.87 0.83 31.23
CA GLU A 72 10.75 0.03 31.72
C GLU A 72 10.10 -0.77 30.57
N THR A 73 9.85 -2.06 30.77
CA THR A 73 9.23 -2.93 29.78
C THR A 73 7.77 -2.57 29.53
N VAL A 74 7.44 -2.15 28.30
CA VAL A 74 6.07 -1.80 27.86
C VAL A 74 5.37 -2.93 27.09
N PHE A 75 6.15 -3.86 26.53
CA PHE A 75 5.64 -5.10 25.94
C PHE A 75 6.65 -6.21 26.17
N ARG A 76 6.15 -7.40 26.53
CA ARG A 76 6.94 -8.64 26.60
C ARG A 76 6.08 -9.82 26.17
N GLN A 77 6.65 -10.67 25.34
CA GLN A 77 6.17 -12.02 25.09
C GLN A 77 7.39 -12.94 25.00
N ASP A 78 7.47 -13.92 25.90
CA ASP A 78 8.51 -14.94 25.93
C ASP A 78 8.17 -16.13 25.03
N ASP A 79 9.15 -17.02 24.85
CA ASP A 79 9.01 -18.29 24.12
C ASP A 79 8.37 -18.15 22.73
N VAL A 80 8.91 -17.21 21.94
CA VAL A 80 8.50 -17.00 20.55
C VAL A 80 9.46 -17.65 19.56
N GLU A 81 8.92 -18.51 18.71
CA GLU A 81 9.64 -19.14 17.61
C GLU A 81 9.85 -18.16 16.45
N THR A 82 11.11 -17.89 16.12
CA THR A 82 11.51 -16.98 15.04
C THR A 82 12.65 -17.55 14.19
N PRO A 83 12.79 -17.16 12.91
CA PRO A 83 13.98 -17.47 12.12
C PRO A 83 15.23 -16.85 12.76
N THR A 84 16.33 -17.60 12.83
CA THR A 84 17.60 -17.08 13.40
C THR A 84 18.14 -15.88 12.64
N SER A 85 17.78 -15.76 11.35
CA SER A 85 18.16 -14.69 10.42
C SER A 85 17.40 -13.38 10.60
N TRP A 86 16.28 -13.37 11.33
CA TRP A 86 15.51 -12.15 11.58
C TRP A 86 16.14 -11.36 12.73
N SER A 87 16.18 -10.03 12.60
CA SER A 87 16.69 -9.18 13.69
C SER A 87 15.76 -9.18 14.90
N GLN A 88 16.29 -8.85 16.09
CA GLN A 88 15.46 -8.63 17.27
C GLN A 88 14.44 -7.49 17.05
N THR A 89 14.74 -6.51 16.19
CA THR A 89 13.81 -5.44 15.82
C THR A 89 12.64 -5.98 14.99
N ALA A 90 12.90 -6.82 13.98
CA ALA A 90 11.85 -7.48 13.21
C ALA A 90 10.97 -8.37 14.11
N THR A 91 11.59 -9.19 14.96
CA THR A 91 10.88 -10.00 15.98
C THR A 91 9.99 -9.12 16.88
N ASN A 92 10.53 -8.07 17.49
CA ASN A 92 9.77 -7.16 18.36
C ASN A 92 8.58 -6.52 17.63
N VAL A 93 8.76 -6.08 16.38
CA VAL A 93 7.70 -5.46 15.57
C VAL A 93 6.61 -6.48 15.21
N VAL A 94 6.99 -7.66 14.73
CA VAL A 94 6.05 -8.69 14.26
C VAL A 94 5.26 -9.27 15.43
N VAL A 95 5.92 -9.59 16.53
CA VAL A 95 5.26 -10.15 17.72
C VAL A 95 4.34 -9.12 18.37
N SER A 96 4.76 -7.86 18.53
CA SER A 96 3.91 -6.85 19.17
C SER A 96 2.71 -6.39 18.33
N LYS A 97 2.75 -6.55 16.99
CA LYS A 97 1.69 -6.05 16.10
C LYS A 97 0.91 -7.12 15.34
N TYR A 98 1.56 -8.14 14.80
CA TYR A 98 0.95 -9.07 13.83
C TYR A 98 0.51 -10.40 14.42
N PHE A 99 1.10 -10.83 15.53
CA PHE A 99 0.62 -12.00 16.24
C PHE A 99 -0.83 -11.80 16.71
N ASN A 100 -1.71 -12.70 16.28
CA ASN A 100 -3.10 -12.75 16.66
C ASN A 100 -3.28 -13.22 18.12
N GLY A 101 -4.46 -12.94 18.68
CA GLY A 101 -4.81 -13.31 20.05
C GLY A 101 -4.29 -12.33 21.12
N LYS A 102 -4.95 -12.34 22.28
CA LYS A 102 -4.61 -11.49 23.43
C LYS A 102 -3.38 -12.05 24.13
N LEU A 103 -2.48 -11.18 24.61
CA LEU A 103 -1.33 -11.60 25.43
C LEU A 103 -1.77 -12.46 26.61
N ASN A 104 -0.97 -13.48 26.92
CA ASN A 104 -1.17 -14.44 28.00
C ASN A 104 -2.49 -15.26 27.89
N THR A 105 -3.01 -15.47 26.68
CA THR A 105 -4.10 -16.44 26.44
C THR A 105 -3.65 -17.55 25.48
N PRO A 106 -4.23 -18.77 25.54
CA PRO A 106 -3.84 -19.89 24.66
C PRO A 106 -4.04 -19.65 23.15
N GLN A 107 -4.81 -18.63 22.79
CA GLN A 107 -5.07 -18.23 21.40
C GLN A 107 -4.03 -17.24 20.85
N ARG A 108 -3.04 -16.86 21.67
CA ARG A 108 -1.95 -15.99 21.27
C ARG A 108 -1.01 -16.75 20.34
N GLU A 109 -0.73 -16.19 19.16
CA GLU A 109 0.32 -16.74 18.30
C GLU A 109 1.69 -16.64 19.00
N THR A 110 2.49 -17.69 18.86
CA THR A 110 3.84 -17.83 19.47
C THR A 110 4.91 -18.15 18.43
N SER A 111 4.59 -18.10 17.13
CA SER A 111 5.51 -18.49 16.07
C SER A 111 5.33 -17.63 14.81
N VAL A 112 6.45 -17.16 14.27
CA VAL A 112 6.51 -16.53 12.93
C VAL A 112 6.18 -17.54 11.83
N ARG A 113 6.50 -18.83 12.01
CA ARG A 113 6.08 -19.92 11.09
C ARG A 113 4.55 -19.96 11.01
N GLY A 114 3.87 -19.95 12.17
CA GLY A 114 2.41 -19.95 12.25
C GLY A 114 1.76 -18.71 11.63
N LEU A 115 2.33 -17.52 11.86
CA LEU A 115 1.86 -16.27 11.22
C LEU A 115 1.95 -16.33 9.69
N ILE A 116 3.09 -16.79 9.15
CA ILE A 116 3.31 -16.88 7.69
C ILE A 116 2.41 -17.96 7.09
N ASP A 117 2.35 -19.15 7.71
CA ASP A 117 1.54 -20.26 7.22
C ASP A 117 0.05 -19.91 7.19
N ARG A 118 -0.49 -19.29 8.25
CA ARG A 118 -1.89 -18.82 8.27
C ARG A 118 -2.23 -17.96 7.05
N VAL A 119 -1.37 -17.02 6.69
CA VAL A 119 -1.60 -16.11 5.55
C VAL A 119 -1.41 -16.85 4.22
N ALA A 120 -0.32 -17.59 4.05
CA ALA A 120 -0.02 -18.29 2.80
C ALA A 120 -1.03 -19.42 2.50
N THR A 121 -1.44 -20.19 3.51
CA THR A 121 -2.46 -21.25 3.39
C THR A 121 -3.83 -20.66 3.03
N ALA A 122 -4.26 -19.58 3.68
CA ALA A 122 -5.53 -18.92 3.34
C ALA A 122 -5.56 -18.45 1.87
N ILE A 123 -4.49 -17.79 1.40
CA ILE A 123 -4.38 -17.34 0.01
C ILE A 123 -4.32 -18.54 -0.96
N ARG A 124 -3.57 -19.62 -0.63
CA ARG A 124 -3.56 -20.86 -1.44
C ARG A 124 -4.96 -21.45 -1.58
N GLU A 125 -5.71 -21.58 -0.49
CA GLU A 125 -7.04 -22.18 -0.49
C GLU A 125 -8.06 -21.35 -1.28
N TRP A 126 -7.99 -20.02 -1.16
CA TRP A 126 -8.75 -19.10 -2.00
C TRP A 126 -8.36 -19.21 -3.48
N GLY A 127 -7.08 -19.38 -3.80
CA GLY A 127 -6.60 -19.59 -5.17
C GLY A 127 -7.10 -20.90 -5.78
N ILE A 128 -7.15 -21.98 -4.99
CA ILE A 128 -7.76 -23.26 -5.38
C ILE A 128 -9.26 -23.08 -5.64
N ALA A 129 -9.99 -22.47 -4.70
CA ALA A 129 -11.43 -22.25 -4.81
C ALA A 129 -11.81 -21.34 -6.00
N GLY A 130 -11.00 -20.31 -6.28
CA GLY A 130 -11.15 -19.40 -7.41
C GLY A 130 -10.68 -19.96 -8.75
N GLY A 131 -10.07 -21.16 -8.79
CA GLY A 131 -9.59 -21.79 -10.02
C GLY A 131 -8.34 -21.14 -10.63
N TYR A 132 -7.55 -20.42 -9.83
CA TYR A 132 -6.33 -19.72 -10.27
C TYR A 132 -5.23 -20.68 -10.75
N PHE A 133 -5.23 -21.94 -10.28
CA PHE A 133 -4.17 -22.93 -10.52
C PHE A 133 -4.57 -23.97 -11.57
N ALA A 134 -3.66 -24.31 -12.49
CA ALA A 134 -3.90 -25.29 -13.55
C ALA A 134 -3.98 -26.74 -13.02
N SER A 135 -3.36 -27.01 -11.87
CA SER A 135 -3.35 -28.29 -11.17
C SER A 135 -3.11 -28.11 -9.66
N ALA A 136 -3.29 -29.18 -8.89
CA ALA A 136 -2.95 -29.17 -7.46
C ALA A 136 -1.45 -28.90 -7.20
N ASN A 137 -0.56 -29.33 -8.11
CA ASN A 137 0.88 -29.07 -8.00
C ASN A 137 1.22 -27.58 -8.17
N ASP A 138 0.48 -26.87 -9.04
CA ASP A 138 0.64 -25.42 -9.18
C ASP A 138 0.22 -24.68 -7.91
N ALA A 139 -0.81 -25.15 -7.21
CA ALA A 139 -1.22 -24.60 -5.90
C ALA A 139 -0.19 -24.85 -4.79
N VAL A 140 0.47 -26.02 -4.79
CA VAL A 140 1.60 -26.32 -3.88
C VAL A 140 2.80 -25.42 -4.22
N THR A 141 3.16 -25.33 -5.50
CA THR A 141 4.25 -24.47 -6.01
C THR A 141 4.03 -23.02 -5.60
N PHE A 142 2.83 -22.47 -5.81
CA PHE A 142 2.47 -21.12 -5.36
C PHE A 142 2.70 -20.90 -3.87
N TYR A 143 2.22 -21.83 -3.04
CA TYR A 143 2.34 -21.73 -1.58
C TYR A 143 3.81 -21.77 -1.15
N GLU A 144 4.61 -22.67 -1.70
CA GLU A 144 6.01 -22.82 -1.31
C GLU A 144 6.85 -21.61 -1.77
N GLU A 145 6.67 -21.14 -3.01
CA GLU A 145 7.32 -19.92 -3.49
C GLU A 145 6.88 -18.67 -2.68
N LEU A 146 5.60 -18.57 -2.30
CA LEU A 146 5.12 -17.49 -1.45
C LEU A 146 5.69 -17.58 -0.02
N VAL A 147 5.72 -18.76 0.59
CA VAL A 147 6.31 -18.96 1.92
C VAL A 147 7.80 -18.61 1.90
N HIS A 148 8.55 -19.02 0.88
CA HIS A 148 9.96 -18.63 0.72
C HIS A 148 10.09 -17.10 0.70
N LEU A 149 9.31 -16.40 -0.14
CA LEU A 149 9.34 -14.94 -0.22
C LEU A 149 9.09 -14.24 1.13
N LEU A 150 8.16 -14.77 1.92
CA LEU A 150 7.79 -14.20 3.22
C LEU A 150 8.82 -14.53 4.32
N VAL A 151 9.29 -15.77 4.43
CA VAL A 151 10.22 -16.19 5.49
C VAL A 151 11.63 -15.64 5.30
N HIS A 152 12.08 -15.47 4.05
CA HIS A 152 13.36 -14.83 3.73
C HIS A 152 13.28 -13.28 3.68
N GLN A 153 12.15 -12.69 4.06
CA GLN A 153 11.90 -11.24 4.07
C GLN A 153 12.09 -10.58 2.68
N LYS A 154 11.87 -11.32 1.59
CA LYS A 154 11.88 -10.80 0.21
C LYS A 154 10.58 -10.03 -0.09
N LEU A 155 9.48 -10.41 0.55
CA LEU A 155 8.14 -9.82 0.41
C LEU A 155 7.52 -9.59 1.79
N SER A 156 6.70 -8.54 1.92
CA SER A 156 5.70 -8.44 2.98
C SER A 156 4.41 -7.83 2.45
N PHE A 157 3.27 -8.43 2.80
CA PHE A 157 1.96 -7.80 2.59
C PHE A 157 1.78 -6.61 3.53
N ASN A 158 0.81 -5.76 3.22
CA ASN A 158 0.39 -4.71 4.15
C ASN A 158 -0.08 -5.25 5.51
N SER A 159 -0.12 -4.36 6.51
CA SER A 159 -0.50 -4.71 7.87
C SER A 159 -1.90 -5.34 8.01
N PRO A 160 -2.96 -4.86 7.31
CA PRO A 160 -4.28 -5.50 7.34
C PRO A 160 -4.32 -6.97 6.92
N VAL A 161 -3.53 -7.41 5.93
CA VAL A 161 -3.40 -8.84 5.57
C VAL A 161 -2.90 -9.64 6.78
N TRP A 162 -1.79 -9.23 7.40
CA TRP A 162 -1.24 -9.90 8.59
C TRP A 162 -2.23 -9.93 9.77
N PHE A 163 -2.94 -8.81 9.99
CA PHE A 163 -3.90 -8.63 11.09
C PHE A 163 -5.20 -9.45 10.97
N ASN A 164 -5.59 -9.86 9.77
CA ASN A 164 -6.97 -10.31 9.49
C ASN A 164 -7.04 -11.60 8.64
N CYS A 165 -6.11 -11.82 7.70
CA CYS A 165 -6.15 -12.95 6.77
C CYS A 165 -6.00 -14.30 7.51
N GLY A 166 -6.86 -15.26 7.18
CA GLY A 166 -6.93 -16.56 7.87
C GLY A 166 -7.46 -16.50 9.32
N ILE A 167 -8.07 -15.38 9.74
CA ILE A 167 -8.72 -15.23 11.06
C ILE A 167 -10.22 -15.04 10.89
N GLU A 168 -10.60 -14.02 10.11
CA GLU A 168 -12.00 -13.72 9.80
C GLU A 168 -12.44 -14.38 8.49
N LYS A 169 -13.73 -14.71 8.35
CA LYS A 169 -14.28 -15.32 7.12
C LYS A 169 -14.24 -14.38 5.90
N LYS A 170 -14.42 -13.07 6.11
CA LYS A 170 -14.23 -11.99 5.12
C LYS A 170 -13.31 -10.94 5.72
N PRO A 171 -11.98 -11.14 5.67
CA PRO A 171 -11.01 -10.26 6.34
C PRO A 171 -10.75 -8.97 5.55
N GLN A 172 -10.67 -7.82 6.23
CA GLN A 172 -10.29 -6.57 5.56
C GLN A 172 -8.78 -6.61 5.23
N CYS A 173 -8.43 -6.89 3.97
CA CYS A 173 -7.04 -6.99 3.52
C CYS A 173 -6.50 -5.71 2.86
N SER A 174 -7.38 -4.80 2.42
CA SER A 174 -6.95 -3.53 1.81
C SER A 174 -6.56 -2.50 2.87
N ALA A 175 -5.45 -1.79 2.66
CA ALA A 175 -4.92 -0.79 3.59
C ALA A 175 -5.36 0.64 3.27
N CYS A 176 -5.80 0.89 2.04
CA CYS A 176 -6.00 2.21 1.48
C CYS A 176 -7.33 2.27 0.75
N PHE A 177 -8.14 3.28 1.07
CA PHE A 177 -9.46 3.48 0.52
C PHE A 177 -9.62 4.92 0.02
N ILE A 178 -10.44 5.09 -1.00
CA ILE A 178 -10.91 6.39 -1.48
C ILE A 178 -12.43 6.39 -1.35
N ASN A 179 -13.03 7.43 -0.79
CA ASN A 179 -14.50 7.57 -0.67
C ASN A 179 -15.00 8.83 -1.38
N SER A 180 -16.15 8.73 -2.05
CA SER A 180 -16.89 9.89 -2.57
C SER A 180 -17.59 10.69 -1.46
N VAL A 181 -18.04 11.89 -1.80
CA VAL A 181 -18.98 12.67 -1.00
C VAL A 181 -19.86 13.52 -1.92
N GLU A 182 -21.12 13.70 -1.56
CA GLU A 182 -22.10 14.53 -2.26
C GLU A 182 -22.53 15.71 -1.37
N ASP A 183 -23.00 16.81 -1.98
CA ASP A 183 -23.43 18.04 -1.30
C ASP A 183 -24.80 17.92 -0.61
N ARG A 184 -24.93 16.94 0.29
CA ARG A 184 -26.11 16.71 1.14
C ARG A 184 -25.72 16.09 2.47
N MET A 185 -26.47 16.42 3.52
CA MET A 185 -26.12 16.07 4.89
C MET A 185 -25.98 14.55 5.11
N GLU A 186 -26.83 13.74 4.46
CA GLU A 186 -26.78 12.28 4.62
C GLU A 186 -25.49 11.69 4.02
N SER A 187 -24.97 12.25 2.92
CA SER A 187 -23.70 11.80 2.34
C SER A 187 -22.51 12.22 3.20
N ILE A 188 -22.51 13.47 3.69
CA ILE A 188 -21.50 14.01 4.60
C ILE A 188 -21.40 13.16 5.90
N LEU A 189 -22.54 12.75 6.46
CA LEU A 189 -22.59 11.90 7.67
C LEU A 189 -22.26 10.43 7.39
N GLU A 190 -22.67 9.88 6.24
CA GLU A 190 -22.31 8.52 5.84
C GLU A 190 -20.80 8.38 5.55
N LEU A 191 -20.14 9.45 5.07
CA LEU A 191 -18.67 9.50 4.97
C LEU A 191 -18.01 9.34 6.34
N ALA A 192 -18.41 10.11 7.36
CA ALA A 192 -17.88 9.99 8.72
C ALA A 192 -18.05 8.57 9.29
N LYS A 193 -19.22 7.96 9.06
CA LYS A 193 -19.53 6.57 9.46
C LYS A 193 -18.63 5.56 8.73
N THR A 194 -18.46 5.71 7.42
CA THR A 194 -17.64 4.83 6.58
C THR A 194 -16.16 4.88 6.99
N GLU A 195 -15.62 6.09 7.16
CA GLU A 195 -14.23 6.29 7.59
C GLU A 195 -13.99 5.77 9.01
N GLY A 196 -14.91 6.04 9.94
CA GLY A 196 -14.81 5.51 11.31
C GLY A 196 -14.76 3.98 11.36
N MET A 197 -15.54 3.32 10.51
CA MET A 197 -15.49 1.85 10.36
C MET A 197 -14.19 1.35 9.72
N LEU A 198 -13.62 2.09 8.76
CA LEU A 198 -12.31 1.78 8.18
C LEU A 198 -11.17 1.90 9.19
N PHE A 199 -11.18 2.96 10.01
CA PHE A 199 -10.18 3.20 11.05
C PHE A 199 -10.20 2.12 12.13
N LYS A 200 -11.40 1.63 12.53
CA LYS A 200 -11.57 0.51 13.47
C LYS A 200 -10.77 -0.73 13.06
N TRP A 201 -10.73 -1.04 11.76
CA TRP A 201 -10.04 -2.20 11.20
C TRP A 201 -8.58 -1.94 10.82
N GLY A 202 -8.08 -0.73 11.08
CA GLY A 202 -6.67 -0.36 10.90
C GLY A 202 -6.28 0.02 9.48
N SER A 203 -7.22 0.43 8.64
CA SER A 203 -6.96 0.97 7.29
C SER A 203 -7.20 2.49 7.23
N GLY A 204 -6.66 3.13 6.21
CA GLY A 204 -6.76 4.58 6.01
C GLY A 204 -7.59 4.96 4.79
N ALA A 205 -8.18 6.15 4.81
CA ALA A 205 -9.16 6.63 3.85
C ALA A 205 -8.82 8.04 3.32
N GLY A 206 -9.26 8.39 2.13
CA GLY A 206 -9.18 9.76 1.65
C GLY A 206 -10.35 10.18 0.77
N SER A 207 -10.65 11.47 0.78
CA SER A 207 -11.77 12.07 0.06
C SER A 207 -11.43 13.47 -0.41
N ASN A 208 -11.98 13.84 -1.58
CA ASN A 208 -11.98 15.21 -2.07
C ASN A 208 -13.31 15.86 -1.67
N LEU A 209 -13.24 16.96 -0.91
CA LEU A 209 -14.41 17.66 -0.36
C LEU A 209 -14.89 18.83 -1.24
N SER A 210 -14.25 19.04 -2.40
CA SER A 210 -14.66 20.06 -3.38
C SER A 210 -16.08 19.91 -3.95
N PRO A 211 -16.75 18.73 -3.91
CA PRO A 211 -18.17 18.65 -4.23
C PRO A 211 -19.08 19.35 -3.22
N LEU A 212 -18.63 19.62 -1.99
CA LEU A 212 -19.43 20.30 -0.97
C LEU A 212 -19.49 21.80 -1.25
N ARG A 213 -20.66 22.43 -1.14
CA ARG A 213 -20.78 23.87 -1.32
C ARG A 213 -19.98 24.65 -0.27
N SER A 214 -19.44 25.79 -0.70
CA SER A 214 -18.56 26.63 0.12
C SER A 214 -19.28 27.40 1.22
N SER A 215 -18.50 27.91 2.20
CA SER A 215 -18.95 28.84 3.23
C SER A 215 -19.47 30.20 2.70
N ARG A 216 -19.40 30.41 1.38
CA ARG A 216 -19.91 31.60 0.67
C ARG A 216 -21.29 31.38 0.06
N GLU A 217 -21.77 30.13 0.02
CA GLU A 217 -22.99 29.75 -0.70
C GLU A 217 -24.20 29.59 0.23
N LYS A 218 -25.41 29.80 -0.33
CA LYS A 218 -26.67 29.77 0.42
C LYS A 218 -27.22 28.35 0.57
N LEU A 219 -27.99 28.15 1.64
CA LEU A 219 -28.81 26.95 1.86
C LEU A 219 -30.24 27.15 1.34
N SER A 220 -30.88 26.06 0.91
CA SER A 220 -32.25 26.07 0.37
C SER A 220 -33.31 26.51 1.40
N ALA A 221 -33.08 26.26 2.68
CA ALA A 221 -33.93 26.69 3.79
C ALA A 221 -33.61 28.10 4.33
N GLY A 222 -32.70 28.83 3.68
CA GLY A 222 -32.14 30.09 4.18
C GLY A 222 -30.88 29.89 5.01
N GLY A 223 -30.13 30.99 5.21
CA GLY A 223 -28.79 30.96 5.81
C GLY A 223 -27.68 30.67 4.80
N ILE A 224 -26.47 30.52 5.32
CA ILE A 224 -25.22 30.27 4.59
C ILE A 224 -24.71 28.88 5.00
N ALA A 225 -24.10 28.15 4.07
CA ALA A 225 -23.53 26.85 4.35
C ALA A 225 -22.29 26.93 5.25
N SER A 226 -21.97 25.84 5.95
CA SER A 226 -20.80 25.77 6.83
C SER A 226 -19.46 25.66 6.08
N GLY A 227 -19.49 25.26 4.80
CA GLY A 227 -18.30 24.94 4.00
C GLY A 227 -17.58 23.64 4.39
N PRO A 228 -16.80 23.02 3.49
CA PRO A 228 -16.01 21.82 3.79
C PRO A 228 -15.07 21.97 4.99
N VAL A 229 -14.43 23.13 5.20
CA VAL A 229 -13.46 23.33 6.29
C VAL A 229 -14.10 23.24 7.67
N SER A 230 -15.39 23.56 7.80
CA SER A 230 -16.13 23.35 9.05
C SER A 230 -16.42 21.85 9.29
N PHE A 231 -16.85 21.11 8.27
CA PHE A 231 -17.07 19.65 8.40
C PHE A 231 -15.78 18.88 8.67
N MET A 232 -14.64 19.33 8.12
CA MET A 232 -13.32 18.75 8.40
C MET A 232 -12.99 18.70 9.91
N LYS A 233 -13.42 19.69 10.71
CA LYS A 233 -13.22 19.68 12.17
C LYS A 233 -13.95 18.51 12.84
N GLY A 234 -15.15 18.17 12.35
CA GLY A 234 -15.89 17.00 12.79
C GLY A 234 -15.23 15.69 12.38
N PHE A 235 -14.81 15.56 11.11
CA PHE A 235 -14.11 14.37 10.63
C PHE A 235 -12.77 14.14 11.34
N ASP A 236 -12.02 15.20 11.61
CA ASP A 236 -10.78 15.18 12.38
C ASP A 236 -11.00 14.68 13.82
N ALA A 237 -12.03 15.20 14.50
CA ALA A 237 -12.40 14.73 15.84
C ALA A 237 -12.78 13.23 15.84
N PHE A 238 -13.55 12.76 14.84
CA PHE A 238 -13.86 11.33 14.70
C PHE A 238 -12.61 10.47 14.46
N ALA A 239 -11.67 10.94 13.64
CA ALA A 239 -10.40 10.26 13.41
C ALA A 239 -9.52 10.21 14.68
N GLY A 240 -9.56 11.26 15.52
CA GLY A 240 -8.80 11.30 16.78
C GLY A 240 -9.33 10.36 17.88
N VAL A 241 -10.65 10.18 17.99
CA VAL A 241 -11.24 9.33 19.04
C VAL A 241 -11.28 7.84 18.69
N ILE A 242 -11.26 7.47 17.41
CA ILE A 242 -11.34 6.07 16.97
C ILE A 242 -9.96 5.41 16.98
N LYS A 243 -9.79 4.43 17.86
CA LYS A 243 -8.59 3.57 17.95
C LYS A 243 -8.95 2.15 17.48
N SER A 244 -8.14 1.53 16.64
CA SER A 244 -8.33 0.12 16.26
C SER A 244 -8.10 -0.79 17.47
N GLY A 245 -9.16 -1.37 18.02
CA GLY A 245 -9.10 -2.17 19.25
C GLY A 245 -8.08 -3.31 19.17
N GLY A 246 -7.11 -3.33 20.10
CA GLY A 246 -6.03 -4.32 20.14
C GLY A 246 -4.92 -4.16 19.09
N LYS A 247 -5.09 -3.28 18.10
CA LYS A 247 -4.15 -3.04 16.99
C LYS A 247 -3.62 -1.60 17.11
N THR A 248 -2.34 -1.41 17.44
CA THR A 248 -1.79 -0.07 17.77
C THR A 248 -1.57 0.81 16.53
N ARG A 249 -2.66 1.38 15.98
CA ARG A 249 -2.67 2.34 14.86
C ARG A 249 -3.67 3.48 15.14
N ARG A 250 -3.25 4.74 14.91
CA ARG A 250 -4.14 5.92 14.82
C ARG A 250 -4.90 5.87 13.49
N ALA A 251 -6.06 6.53 13.41
CA ALA A 251 -6.68 6.80 12.12
C ALA A 251 -5.69 7.48 11.15
N ALA A 252 -5.86 7.24 9.85
CA ALA A 252 -5.09 7.88 8.80
C ALA A 252 -6.07 8.36 7.73
N LYS A 253 -6.18 9.68 7.57
CA LYS A 253 -7.12 10.34 6.66
C LYS A 253 -6.39 11.24 5.68
N MET A 254 -6.87 11.35 4.44
CA MET A 254 -6.53 12.43 3.50
C MET A 254 -7.76 13.30 3.25
N VAL A 255 -7.58 14.62 3.25
CA VAL A 255 -8.57 15.59 2.80
C VAL A 255 -8.01 16.39 1.64
N ILE A 256 -8.74 16.41 0.53
CA ILE A 256 -8.36 17.16 -0.66
C ILE A 256 -9.37 18.27 -0.93
N LEU A 257 -8.87 19.43 -1.34
CA LEU A 257 -9.68 20.53 -1.88
C LEU A 257 -9.03 21.05 -3.17
N ASN A 258 -9.84 21.33 -4.18
CA ASN A 258 -9.40 21.85 -5.46
C ASN A 258 -9.06 23.36 -5.34
N ILE A 259 -8.06 23.80 -6.10
CA ILE A 259 -7.54 25.18 -6.06
C ILE A 259 -8.52 26.27 -6.53
N ASP A 260 -9.64 25.88 -7.15
CA ASP A 260 -10.74 26.75 -7.59
C ASP A 260 -11.96 26.74 -6.64
N HIS A 261 -11.91 26.02 -5.53
CA HIS A 261 -12.97 26.03 -4.51
C HIS A 261 -12.96 27.37 -3.71
N PRO A 262 -14.11 28.02 -3.40
CA PRO A 262 -14.11 29.33 -2.72
C PRO A 262 -13.47 29.34 -1.32
N ASP A 263 -13.60 28.27 -0.55
CA ASP A 263 -12.96 28.15 0.78
C ASP A 263 -11.45 27.80 0.72
N ILE A 264 -10.81 27.82 -0.45
CA ILE A 264 -9.41 27.37 -0.61
C ILE A 264 -8.42 28.12 0.28
N VAL A 265 -8.61 29.42 0.49
CA VAL A 265 -7.76 30.22 1.38
C VAL A 265 -7.88 29.79 2.84
N GLU A 266 -9.09 29.41 3.31
CA GLU A 266 -9.24 28.86 4.66
C GLU A 266 -8.59 27.48 4.75
N PHE A 267 -8.80 26.62 3.74
CA PHE A 267 -8.23 25.28 3.68
C PHE A 267 -6.70 25.27 3.69
N ILE A 268 -6.04 26.17 2.95
CA ILE A 268 -4.57 26.29 2.94
C ILE A 268 -4.05 26.66 4.33
N ASN A 269 -4.68 27.62 5.00
CA ASN A 269 -4.16 28.18 6.24
C ASN A 269 -4.62 27.45 7.51
N CYS A 270 -5.61 26.55 7.44
CA CYS A 270 -6.28 26.03 8.63
C CYS A 270 -5.32 25.32 9.59
N LYS A 271 -4.51 24.37 9.10
CA LYS A 271 -3.48 23.67 9.90
C LYS A 271 -2.41 24.63 10.43
N ALA A 272 -1.84 25.47 9.57
CA ALA A 272 -0.80 26.42 9.97
C ALA A 272 -1.29 27.43 11.03
N ASN A 273 -2.60 27.71 11.09
CA ASN A 273 -3.20 28.53 12.12
C ASN A 273 -3.52 27.78 13.42
N GLU A 274 -3.86 26.49 13.35
CA GLU A 274 -3.95 25.64 14.56
C GLU A 274 -2.56 25.40 15.17
N GLU A 275 -1.52 25.20 14.35
CA GLU A 275 -0.14 25.01 14.79
C GLU A 275 0.38 26.20 15.61
N LYS A 276 0.12 27.44 15.15
CA LYS A 276 0.42 28.67 15.92
C LYS A 276 -0.28 28.71 17.27
N LYS A 277 -1.48 28.11 17.41
CA LYS A 277 -2.16 28.00 18.71
C LYS A 277 -1.47 26.98 19.59
N ALA A 278 -1.08 25.81 19.07
CA ALA A 278 -0.30 24.83 19.83
C ALA A 278 1.00 25.46 20.37
N TRP A 279 1.74 26.22 19.55
CA TRP A 279 2.94 26.94 20.01
C TRP A 279 2.61 27.96 21.11
N THR A 280 1.53 28.75 20.95
CA THR A 280 1.07 29.69 21.99
C THR A 280 0.71 28.98 23.30
N LEU A 281 0.15 27.77 23.25
CA LEU A 281 -0.12 26.95 24.43
C LEU A 281 1.18 26.39 25.04
N ILE A 282 2.12 25.93 24.22
CA ILE A 282 3.43 25.44 24.69
C ILE A 282 4.20 26.56 25.40
N ASP A 283 4.22 27.77 24.83
CA ASP A 283 4.83 28.96 25.44
C ASP A 283 4.13 29.36 26.77
N ALA A 284 2.84 29.07 26.90
CA ALA A 284 2.08 29.24 28.15
C ALA A 284 2.28 28.09 29.17
N GLY A 285 3.08 27.07 28.84
CA GLY A 285 3.45 25.97 29.73
C GLY A 285 2.64 24.67 29.57
N TYR A 286 1.81 24.54 28.55
CA TYR A 286 1.10 23.29 28.24
C TYR A 286 2.05 22.25 27.62
N ASP A 287 1.76 20.95 27.82
CA ASP A 287 2.60 19.88 27.26
C ASP A 287 2.58 19.88 25.73
N GLY A 288 3.74 20.16 25.14
CA GLY A 288 4.02 20.13 23.69
C GLY A 288 4.46 18.77 23.15
N SER A 289 4.40 17.69 23.94
CA SER A 289 4.59 16.35 23.41
C SER A 289 3.51 16.01 22.36
N PHE A 290 3.78 15.06 21.46
CA PHE A 290 2.86 14.69 20.37
C PHE A 290 1.48 14.17 20.84
N ASN A 291 1.36 13.73 22.10
CA ASN A 291 0.08 13.38 22.72
C ASN A 291 -0.23 14.29 23.93
N GLY A 292 0.42 15.45 24.00
CA GLY A 292 0.30 16.42 25.07
C GLY A 292 -0.94 17.30 24.95
N GLU A 293 -1.22 18.06 25.99
CA GLU A 293 -2.43 18.88 26.09
C GLU A 293 -2.55 19.90 24.96
N ALA A 294 -1.45 20.52 24.53
CA ALA A 294 -1.45 21.50 23.45
C ALA A 294 -2.00 20.90 22.14
N TYR A 295 -1.39 19.82 21.64
CA TYR A 295 -1.79 19.18 20.39
C TYR A 295 -3.14 18.45 20.47
N ASN A 296 -3.55 17.95 21.64
CA ASN A 296 -4.87 17.34 21.82
C ASN A 296 -6.03 18.37 21.81
N SER A 297 -5.74 19.66 22.00
CA SER A 297 -6.75 20.73 22.10
C SER A 297 -7.09 21.43 20.79
N ILE A 298 -6.30 21.19 19.73
CA ILE A 298 -6.42 21.87 18.42
C ILE A 298 -6.95 20.93 17.34
N PHE A 299 -7.44 21.51 16.24
CA PHE A 299 -8.01 20.76 15.11
C PHE A 299 -6.99 20.37 14.03
N PHE A 300 -7.45 19.51 13.12
CA PHE A 300 -6.80 19.06 11.89
C PHE A 300 -5.55 18.19 12.08
N GLN A 301 -5.35 17.63 13.27
CA GLN A 301 -4.16 16.83 13.63
C GLN A 301 -4.23 15.35 13.20
N ASN A 302 -5.37 14.90 12.66
CA ASN A 302 -5.65 13.48 12.35
C ASN A 302 -5.80 13.19 10.85
N ALA A 303 -5.61 14.19 9.98
CA ALA A 303 -5.68 14.06 8.53
C ALA A 303 -4.52 14.76 7.84
N ASN A 304 -4.01 14.20 6.75
CA ASN A 304 -3.17 14.91 5.79
C ASN A 304 -4.08 15.80 4.92
N HIS A 305 -3.63 17.02 4.60
CA HIS A 305 -4.34 17.92 3.70
C HIS A 305 -3.57 18.01 2.37
N SER A 306 -4.29 18.13 1.25
CA SER A 306 -3.66 18.40 -0.03
C SER A 306 -4.51 19.32 -0.91
N VAL A 307 -3.86 20.32 -1.51
CA VAL A 307 -4.48 21.14 -2.55
C VAL A 307 -4.30 20.45 -3.89
N ARG A 308 -5.41 20.24 -4.60
CA ARG A 308 -5.40 19.63 -5.93
C ARG A 308 -5.40 20.73 -7.00
N VAL A 309 -4.37 20.73 -7.84
CA VAL A 309 -4.05 21.77 -8.84
C VAL A 309 -4.01 21.20 -10.25
N THR A 310 -4.36 22.01 -11.25
CA THR A 310 -4.21 21.67 -12.67
C THR A 310 -2.94 22.30 -13.25
N ASP A 311 -2.46 21.78 -14.39
CA ASP A 311 -1.36 22.44 -15.13
C ASP A 311 -1.71 23.89 -15.52
N THR A 312 -2.99 24.19 -15.71
CA THR A 312 -3.47 25.55 -16.01
C THR A 312 -3.31 26.48 -14.81
N PHE A 313 -3.52 26.00 -13.59
CA PHE A 313 -3.16 26.75 -12.38
C PHE A 313 -1.64 26.96 -12.29
N MET A 314 -0.83 25.91 -12.49
CA MET A 314 0.63 26.01 -12.39
C MET A 314 1.20 27.03 -13.39
N ARG A 315 0.79 26.97 -14.66
CA ARG A 315 1.15 27.98 -15.68
C ARG A 315 0.65 29.38 -15.33
N ALA A 316 -0.51 29.51 -14.70
CA ALA A 316 -1.01 30.79 -14.22
C ALA A 316 -0.14 31.36 -13.08
N ALA A 317 0.32 30.51 -12.16
CA ALA A 317 1.17 30.91 -11.02
C ALA A 317 2.58 31.32 -11.47
N GLU A 318 3.20 30.57 -12.37
CA GLU A 318 4.46 30.95 -13.04
C GLU A 318 4.35 32.35 -13.66
N GLN A 319 3.25 32.60 -14.38
CA GLN A 319 3.05 33.81 -15.16
C GLN A 319 2.32 34.94 -14.42
N SER A 320 2.07 34.82 -13.11
CA SER A 320 1.33 35.79 -12.28
C SER A 320 -0.07 36.16 -12.80
N ARG A 321 -0.74 35.23 -13.51
CA ARG A 321 -2.09 35.44 -14.01
C ARG A 321 -3.12 35.39 -12.88
N GLU A 322 -4.32 35.87 -13.18
CA GLU A 322 -5.46 35.75 -12.29
C GLU A 322 -5.96 34.31 -12.20
N TRP A 323 -6.52 34.00 -11.04
CA TRP A 323 -7.21 32.76 -10.73
C TRP A 323 -8.56 33.10 -10.09
N TYR A 324 -9.59 32.34 -10.44
CA TYR A 324 -10.97 32.60 -10.05
C TYR A 324 -11.50 31.39 -9.28
N THR A 325 -11.99 31.60 -8.06
CA THR A 325 -12.75 30.55 -7.36
C THR A 325 -14.19 30.54 -7.86
N ARG A 326 -14.84 29.36 -7.83
CA ARG A 326 -16.18 29.17 -8.41
C ARG A 326 -17.14 28.55 -7.41
N ALA A 327 -18.34 29.13 -7.30
CA ALA A 327 -19.41 28.56 -6.50
C ALA A 327 -19.81 27.19 -7.04
N ILE A 328 -19.92 26.20 -6.16
CA ILE A 328 -20.18 24.79 -6.54
C ILE A 328 -21.62 24.61 -7.06
N THR A 329 -22.56 25.41 -6.55
CA THR A 329 -23.99 25.31 -6.88
C THR A 329 -24.36 25.92 -8.24
N ASN A 330 -23.56 26.82 -8.81
CA ASN A 330 -23.90 27.50 -10.08
C ASN A 330 -22.72 27.87 -11.00
N GLY A 331 -21.46 27.73 -10.56
CA GLY A 331 -20.25 28.03 -11.35
C GLY A 331 -19.82 29.50 -11.41
N ASP A 332 -20.56 30.41 -10.77
CA ASP A 332 -20.24 31.85 -10.72
C ASP A 332 -18.90 32.10 -10.03
N VAL A 333 -18.19 33.15 -10.46
CA VAL A 333 -16.94 33.57 -9.80
C VAL A 333 -17.26 34.16 -8.44
N VAL A 334 -16.62 33.64 -7.39
CA VAL A 334 -16.79 34.12 -6.00
C VAL A 334 -15.67 35.10 -5.64
N ASP A 335 -14.42 34.65 -5.73
CA ASP A 335 -13.23 35.45 -5.45
C ASP A 335 -12.25 35.45 -6.63
N THR A 336 -11.41 36.47 -6.72
CA THR A 336 -10.32 36.58 -7.69
C THR A 336 -8.99 36.79 -6.97
N TYR A 337 -8.00 35.98 -7.30
CA TYR A 337 -6.65 36.02 -6.74
C TYR A 337 -5.60 36.11 -7.85
N LYS A 338 -4.34 36.39 -7.52
CA LYS A 338 -3.22 35.98 -8.40
C LYS A 338 -2.85 34.54 -8.08
N ALA A 339 -2.71 33.71 -9.11
CA ALA A 339 -2.35 32.30 -8.94
C ALA A 339 -1.01 32.11 -8.20
N ARG A 340 -0.07 33.05 -8.41
CA ARG A 340 1.23 33.08 -7.73
C ARG A 340 1.08 33.25 -6.21
N ASP A 341 0.15 34.09 -5.76
CA ASP A 341 -0.03 34.38 -4.34
C ASP A 341 -0.66 33.20 -3.62
N LEU A 342 -1.61 32.49 -4.26
CA LEU A 342 -2.14 31.21 -3.76
C LEU A 342 -1.04 30.13 -3.68
N LEU A 343 -0.19 30.00 -4.70
CA LEU A 343 0.94 29.05 -4.66
C LEU A 343 1.95 29.39 -3.56
N LYS A 344 2.24 30.68 -3.35
CA LYS A 344 3.11 31.17 -2.27
C LYS A 344 2.49 30.85 -0.90
N MET A 345 1.20 31.06 -0.72
CA MET A 345 0.46 30.76 0.51
C MET A 345 0.48 29.25 0.84
N ILE A 346 0.37 28.38 -0.17
CA ILE A 346 0.56 26.93 -0.02
C ILE A 346 1.96 26.62 0.49
N ALA A 347 3.00 27.20 -0.13
CA ALA A 347 4.39 26.98 0.27
C ALA A 347 4.70 27.52 1.68
N GLU A 348 4.14 28.67 2.07
CA GLU A 348 4.31 29.26 3.41
C GLU A 348 3.63 28.42 4.50
N ALA A 349 2.44 27.88 4.24
CA ALA A 349 1.77 26.95 5.14
C ALA A 349 2.55 25.63 5.27
N ALA A 350 2.96 25.05 4.14
CA ALA A 350 3.73 23.80 4.11
C ALA A 350 5.10 23.93 4.78
N TRP A 351 5.76 25.09 4.68
CA TRP A 351 6.99 25.38 5.43
C TRP A 351 6.76 25.45 6.94
N LEU A 352 5.60 25.94 7.38
CA LEU A 352 5.28 26.13 8.79
C LEU A 352 4.91 24.82 9.49
N CYS A 353 4.09 23.96 8.86
CA CYS A 353 3.56 22.75 9.51
C CYS A 353 3.56 21.48 8.63
N GLY A 354 4.22 21.48 7.46
CA GLY A 354 4.25 20.33 6.55
C GLY A 354 3.02 20.14 5.66
N ASP A 355 2.01 21.01 5.79
CA ASP A 355 0.72 20.94 5.08
C ASP A 355 0.26 22.32 4.57
N PRO A 356 -0.56 22.37 3.50
CA PRO A 356 -1.05 21.23 2.73
C PRO A 356 -0.03 20.74 1.70
N GLY A 357 -0.06 19.44 1.40
CA GLY A 357 0.61 18.89 0.22
C GLY A 357 -0.03 19.36 -1.09
N MET A 358 0.53 18.94 -2.23
CA MET A 358 -0.01 19.25 -3.56
C MET A 358 -0.28 17.99 -4.37
N GLN A 359 -1.37 17.99 -5.14
CA GLN A 359 -1.71 16.91 -6.06
C GLN A 359 -1.97 17.45 -7.47
N PHE A 360 -1.28 16.90 -8.46
CA PHE A 360 -1.31 17.37 -9.85
C PHE A 360 -2.42 16.68 -10.65
N ASP A 361 -3.61 17.26 -10.58
CA ASP A 361 -4.88 16.74 -11.11
C ASP A 361 -4.82 16.35 -12.60
N THR A 362 -4.15 17.18 -13.40
CA THR A 362 -3.98 16.96 -14.84
C THR A 362 -3.07 15.75 -15.09
N THR A 363 -1.92 15.68 -14.44
CA THR A 363 -0.99 14.54 -14.54
C THR A 363 -1.65 13.24 -14.05
N ILE A 364 -2.32 13.27 -12.91
CA ILE A 364 -2.98 12.08 -12.33
C ILE A 364 -3.99 11.47 -13.33
N ASN A 365 -4.80 12.29 -13.98
CA ASN A 365 -5.81 11.81 -14.92
C ASN A 365 -5.26 11.49 -16.33
N ASP A 366 -4.14 12.10 -16.73
CA ASP A 366 -3.40 11.73 -17.95
C ASP A 366 -2.79 10.31 -17.86
N TRP A 367 -2.52 9.80 -16.65
CA TRP A 367 -2.05 8.43 -16.41
C TRP A 367 -3.15 7.46 -15.97
N HIS A 368 -4.43 7.83 -16.08
CA HIS A 368 -5.54 7.01 -15.61
C HIS A 368 -5.92 5.88 -16.58
N THR A 369 -5.78 4.63 -16.13
CA THR A 369 -6.15 3.42 -16.87
C THR A 369 -7.66 3.23 -17.07
N CYS A 370 -8.52 3.90 -16.30
CA CYS A 370 -9.98 3.77 -16.38
C CYS A 370 -10.72 5.09 -16.68
N ALA A 371 -10.09 5.98 -17.46
CA ALA A 371 -10.60 7.33 -17.75
C ALA A 371 -11.95 7.40 -18.49
N ASN A 372 -12.46 6.28 -19.04
CA ASN A 372 -13.79 6.23 -19.66
C ASN A 372 -14.90 5.87 -18.65
N THR A 373 -14.54 5.46 -17.43
CA THR A 373 -15.51 5.23 -16.35
C THR A 373 -15.84 6.53 -15.62
N ASP A 374 -14.84 7.18 -15.02
CA ASP A 374 -14.97 8.40 -14.23
C ASP A 374 -13.58 9.05 -14.03
N ARG A 375 -13.51 10.22 -13.41
CA ARG A 375 -12.27 10.93 -13.07
C ARG A 375 -11.66 10.37 -11.77
N ILE A 376 -10.33 10.36 -11.66
CA ILE A 376 -9.66 10.28 -10.37
C ILE A 376 -9.82 11.62 -9.64
N HIS A 377 -10.69 11.66 -8.64
CA HIS A 377 -10.96 12.85 -7.83
C HIS A 377 -10.06 13.01 -6.61
N ALA A 378 -9.55 11.92 -6.05
CA ALA A 378 -8.93 11.88 -4.73
C ALA A 378 -7.72 10.92 -4.68
N SER A 379 -7.22 10.69 -3.47
CA SER A 379 -6.19 9.70 -3.14
C SER A 379 -6.47 9.09 -1.77
N ASN A 380 -5.72 8.06 -1.40
CA ASN A 380 -5.63 7.59 -0.01
C ASN A 380 -4.75 8.52 0.87
N PRO A 381 -4.56 8.23 2.18
CA PRO A 381 -3.79 9.05 3.12
C PRO A 381 -2.38 9.48 2.70
N CYS A 382 -1.60 8.59 2.07
CA CYS A 382 -0.20 8.87 1.75
C CYS A 382 0.04 9.21 0.26
N SER A 383 -1.03 9.45 -0.50
CA SER A 383 -1.02 9.81 -1.93
C SER A 383 -0.36 8.81 -2.89
N GLU A 384 -0.07 7.58 -2.47
CA GLU A 384 0.45 6.52 -3.34
C GLU A 384 -0.64 5.83 -4.16
N TYR A 385 -1.90 5.82 -3.68
CA TYR A 385 -3.05 5.26 -4.39
C TYR A 385 -3.92 6.36 -4.97
N MET A 386 -3.93 6.45 -6.31
CA MET A 386 -4.64 7.45 -7.12
C MET A 386 -5.59 6.72 -8.06
N PHE A 387 -6.87 6.60 -7.68
CA PHE A 387 -7.84 5.84 -8.45
C PHE A 387 -9.27 6.37 -8.25
N LEU A 388 -10.25 5.68 -8.84
CA LEU A 388 -11.67 6.02 -8.76
C LEU A 388 -12.18 6.09 -7.32
N ASN A 389 -13.21 6.92 -7.11
CA ASN A 389 -13.90 7.00 -5.82
C ASN A 389 -14.54 5.67 -5.44
N ASP A 390 -14.70 5.46 -4.13
CA ASP A 390 -15.29 4.27 -3.54
C ASP A 390 -14.55 3.00 -3.97
N THR A 391 -13.22 3.00 -3.82
CA THR A 391 -12.35 1.86 -4.16
C THR A 391 -11.35 1.57 -3.03
N ALA A 392 -10.79 0.36 -3.06
CA ALA A 392 -9.85 -0.12 -2.06
C ALA A 392 -8.62 -0.76 -2.71
N CYS A 393 -7.42 -0.45 -2.22
CA CYS A 393 -6.16 -1.01 -2.74
C CYS A 393 -5.53 -2.02 -1.77
N ASN A 394 -5.22 -3.21 -2.29
CA ASN A 394 -4.44 -4.23 -1.59
C ASN A 394 -2.94 -4.03 -1.84
N LEU A 395 -2.20 -3.63 -0.80
CA LEU A 395 -0.78 -3.31 -0.88
C LEU A 395 0.16 -4.45 -0.44
N ALA A 396 1.32 -4.55 -1.10
CA ALA A 396 2.45 -5.38 -0.69
C ALA A 396 3.77 -4.70 -1.07
N SER A 397 4.91 -5.12 -0.52
CA SER A 397 6.21 -4.56 -0.87
C SER A 397 7.34 -5.57 -0.86
N LEU A 398 8.20 -5.51 -1.88
CA LEU A 398 9.43 -6.30 -1.99
C LEU A 398 10.62 -5.61 -1.30
N ASN A 399 11.53 -6.36 -0.68
CA ASN A 399 12.78 -5.82 -0.15
C ASN A 399 13.88 -5.91 -1.22
N LEU A 400 14.25 -4.78 -1.83
CA LEU A 400 15.21 -4.74 -2.96
C LEU A 400 16.59 -5.34 -2.62
N MET A 401 17.06 -5.20 -1.38
CA MET A 401 18.36 -5.75 -0.97
C MET A 401 18.39 -7.28 -1.00
N LYS A 402 17.23 -7.96 -0.90
CA LYS A 402 17.14 -9.43 -1.01
C LYS A 402 17.16 -9.96 -2.46
N PHE A 403 17.35 -9.06 -3.43
CA PHE A 403 17.56 -9.34 -4.86
C PHE A 403 18.94 -8.86 -5.35
N ARG A 404 19.84 -8.48 -4.43
CA ARG A 404 21.23 -8.18 -4.76
C ARG A 404 22.09 -9.43 -4.53
N GLN A 405 22.90 -9.79 -5.52
CA GLN A 405 23.81 -10.93 -5.47
C GLN A 405 25.10 -10.61 -4.69
N GLN A 406 25.89 -11.64 -4.39
CA GLN A 406 27.16 -11.51 -3.63
C GLN A 406 28.24 -10.69 -4.37
N ASP A 407 28.19 -10.64 -5.71
CA ASP A 407 29.05 -9.78 -6.53
C ASP A 407 28.56 -8.32 -6.62
N GLY A 408 27.41 -8.03 -6.01
CA GLY A 408 26.75 -6.73 -6.02
C GLY A 408 25.90 -6.44 -7.26
N SER A 409 25.74 -7.40 -8.18
CA SER A 409 24.76 -7.31 -9.27
C SER A 409 23.32 -7.50 -8.76
N PHE A 410 22.32 -7.12 -9.57
CA PHE A 410 20.91 -7.28 -9.23
C PHE A 410 20.31 -8.48 -9.98
N ASP A 411 19.65 -9.36 -9.25
CA ASP A 411 19.03 -10.57 -9.74
C ASP A 411 17.67 -10.25 -10.37
N VAL A 412 17.72 -9.97 -11.67
CA VAL A 412 16.57 -9.60 -12.50
C VAL A 412 15.52 -10.72 -12.56
N GLU A 413 15.95 -11.98 -12.63
CA GLU A 413 15.05 -13.13 -12.78
C GLU A 413 14.32 -13.43 -11.48
N ALA A 414 15.06 -13.48 -10.35
CA ALA A 414 14.45 -13.61 -9.03
C ALA A 414 13.46 -12.47 -8.74
N PHE A 415 13.81 -11.24 -9.10
CA PHE A 415 12.92 -10.09 -8.91
C PHE A 415 11.65 -10.21 -9.77
N GLN A 416 11.78 -10.58 -11.05
CA GLN A 416 10.63 -10.78 -11.94
C GLN A 416 9.70 -11.90 -11.46
N HIS A 417 10.26 -12.99 -10.96
CA HIS A 417 9.49 -14.11 -10.41
C HIS A 417 8.82 -13.76 -9.07
N ALA A 418 9.52 -13.03 -8.19
CA ALA A 418 8.92 -12.50 -6.96
C ALA A 418 7.74 -11.57 -7.24
N VAL A 419 7.84 -10.69 -8.25
CA VAL A 419 6.71 -9.87 -8.73
C VAL A 419 5.55 -10.73 -9.23
N HIS A 420 5.83 -11.81 -9.97
CA HIS A 420 4.81 -12.73 -10.49
C HIS A 420 3.98 -13.37 -9.37
N ILE A 421 4.65 -13.98 -8.37
CA ILE A 421 4.00 -14.60 -7.21
C ILE A 421 3.25 -13.56 -6.36
N SER A 422 3.84 -12.36 -6.19
CA SER A 422 3.22 -11.27 -5.41
C SER A 422 1.90 -10.77 -6.02
N ILE A 423 1.87 -10.52 -7.33
CA ILE A 423 0.66 -10.07 -8.04
C ILE A 423 -0.42 -11.16 -8.01
N LEU A 424 -0.05 -12.43 -8.22
CA LEU A 424 -1.00 -13.54 -8.11
C LEU A 424 -1.60 -13.64 -6.71
N ALA A 425 -0.79 -13.50 -5.65
CA ALA A 425 -1.28 -13.49 -4.28
C ALA A 425 -2.20 -12.29 -3.97
N GLN A 426 -1.85 -11.09 -4.43
CA GLN A 426 -2.65 -9.88 -4.24
C GLN A 426 -4.00 -9.94 -4.99
N GLU A 427 -4.02 -10.51 -6.19
CA GLU A 427 -5.23 -10.75 -6.99
C GLU A 427 -6.18 -11.76 -6.32
N ILE A 428 -5.66 -12.90 -5.84
CA ILE A 428 -6.47 -13.92 -5.15
C ILE A 428 -7.20 -13.37 -3.92
N ILE A 429 -6.60 -12.39 -3.23
CA ILE A 429 -7.19 -11.71 -2.07
C ILE A 429 -8.44 -10.90 -2.44
N VAL A 430 -8.57 -10.37 -3.67
CA VAL A 430 -9.60 -9.39 -4.05
C VAL A 430 -11.03 -9.91 -3.79
N ASP A 431 -11.35 -11.12 -4.25
CA ASP A 431 -12.70 -11.70 -4.12
C ASP A 431 -13.01 -12.22 -2.71
N ASN A 432 -11.99 -12.36 -1.86
CA ASN A 432 -12.07 -12.98 -0.54
C ASN A 432 -12.00 -11.94 0.60
N ALA A 433 -11.60 -10.71 0.29
CA ALA A 433 -11.53 -9.61 1.24
C ALA A 433 -12.93 -9.11 1.69
N GLY A 434 -12.96 -8.56 2.91
CA GLY A 434 -14.08 -7.77 3.41
C GLY A 434 -13.92 -6.28 3.09
N TYR A 435 -15.02 -5.66 2.68
CA TYR A 435 -15.09 -4.23 2.31
C TYR A 435 -16.12 -3.50 3.20
N PRO A 436 -15.94 -2.19 3.48
CA PRO A 436 -16.76 -1.46 4.45
C PRO A 436 -18.17 -1.09 3.95
N THR A 437 -18.35 -0.96 2.62
CA THR A 437 -19.62 -0.56 1.99
C THR A 437 -19.88 -1.40 0.73
N PRO A 438 -21.15 -1.60 0.33
CA PRO A 438 -21.47 -2.32 -0.90
C PRO A 438 -20.89 -1.66 -2.16
N LYS A 439 -20.74 -0.34 -2.18
CA LYS A 439 -20.17 0.40 -3.32
C LYS A 439 -18.67 0.14 -3.47
N ILE A 440 -17.94 0.10 -2.35
CA ILE A 440 -16.52 -0.27 -2.34
C ILE A 440 -16.34 -1.75 -2.69
N GLU A 441 -17.20 -2.65 -2.20
CA GLU A 441 -17.19 -4.06 -2.58
C GLU A 441 -17.40 -4.23 -4.09
N GLN A 442 -18.42 -3.57 -4.66
CA GLN A 442 -18.70 -3.60 -6.10
C GLN A 442 -17.49 -3.10 -6.90
N ASN A 443 -17.03 -1.88 -6.65
CA ASN A 443 -15.94 -1.29 -7.44
C ASN A 443 -14.62 -2.06 -7.28
N SER A 444 -14.35 -2.65 -6.10
CA SER A 444 -13.12 -3.44 -5.90
C SER A 444 -13.13 -4.73 -6.74
N HIS A 445 -14.29 -5.37 -6.94
CA HIS A 445 -14.42 -6.49 -7.88
C HIS A 445 -14.44 -6.03 -9.35
N GLU A 446 -15.01 -4.86 -9.64
CA GLU A 446 -15.16 -4.28 -10.99
C GLU A 446 -13.83 -3.86 -11.61
N PHE A 447 -12.92 -3.27 -10.81
CA PHE A 447 -11.64 -2.72 -11.27
C PHE A 447 -10.41 -3.50 -10.78
N ARG A 448 -10.54 -4.26 -9.68
CA ARG A 448 -9.48 -5.11 -9.10
C ARG A 448 -8.13 -4.40 -8.88
N PRO A 449 -8.08 -3.21 -8.25
CA PRO A 449 -6.84 -2.43 -8.13
C PRO A 449 -5.90 -2.98 -7.05
N LEU A 450 -4.66 -3.28 -7.44
CA LEU A 450 -3.58 -3.75 -6.58
C LEU A 450 -2.50 -2.67 -6.42
N GLY A 451 -1.62 -2.84 -5.44
CA GLY A 451 -0.48 -1.95 -5.21
C GLY A 451 0.74 -2.70 -4.70
N LEU A 452 1.41 -3.43 -5.60
CA LEU A 452 2.77 -3.93 -5.33
C LEU A 452 3.77 -2.77 -5.37
N GLY A 453 4.63 -2.68 -4.37
CA GLY A 453 5.74 -1.73 -4.32
C GLY A 453 7.04 -2.40 -3.89
N TYR A 454 7.98 -1.58 -3.43
CA TYR A 454 9.21 -2.06 -2.81
C TYR A 454 9.64 -1.15 -1.65
N ALA A 455 10.62 -1.61 -0.88
CA ALA A 455 11.38 -0.85 0.11
C ALA A 455 12.89 -0.95 -0.18
N ASN A 456 13.72 -0.27 0.62
CA ASN A 456 15.18 -0.38 0.57
C ASN A 456 15.83 0.20 -0.71
N LEU A 457 15.21 1.18 -1.40
CA LEU A 457 15.84 1.82 -2.57
C LEU A 457 17.10 2.61 -2.20
N GLY A 458 17.03 3.45 -1.16
CA GLY A 458 18.19 4.17 -0.64
C GLY A 458 19.34 3.23 -0.26
N ALA A 459 19.04 2.10 0.40
CA ALA A 459 20.01 1.06 0.70
C ALA A 459 20.60 0.42 -0.57
N LEU A 460 19.79 0.08 -1.57
CA LEU A 460 20.28 -0.52 -2.81
C LEU A 460 21.24 0.40 -3.57
N LEU A 461 20.90 1.70 -3.68
CA LEU A 461 21.77 2.68 -4.31
C LEU A 461 23.08 2.87 -3.53
N MET A 462 22.99 2.98 -2.20
CA MET A 462 24.15 3.08 -1.30
C MET A 462 25.08 1.86 -1.41
N ALA A 463 24.54 0.63 -1.36
CA ALA A 463 25.28 -0.63 -1.54
C ALA A 463 25.89 -0.79 -2.94
N SER A 464 25.39 -0.03 -3.92
CA SER A 464 25.89 -0.02 -5.30
C SER A 464 26.94 1.08 -5.53
N GLY A 465 27.18 1.96 -4.55
CA GLY A 465 28.05 3.13 -4.70
C GLY A 465 27.43 4.24 -5.57
N LEU A 466 26.09 4.26 -5.69
CA LEU A 466 25.37 5.24 -6.50
C LEU A 466 24.82 6.36 -5.61
N PRO A 467 25.18 7.64 -5.85
CA PRO A 467 24.58 8.76 -5.13
C PRO A 467 23.08 8.86 -5.44
N TYR A 468 22.26 9.01 -4.39
CA TYR A 468 20.79 9.03 -4.49
C TYR A 468 20.28 10.22 -5.33
N ASP A 469 20.97 11.36 -5.22
CA ASP A 469 20.73 12.60 -5.96
C ASP A 469 21.54 12.70 -7.27
N GLY A 470 22.27 11.65 -7.67
CA GLY A 470 23.00 11.58 -8.93
C GLY A 470 22.16 11.05 -10.10
N GLU A 471 22.63 11.28 -11.32
CA GLU A 471 21.95 10.81 -12.54
C GLU A 471 21.91 9.28 -12.62
N ALA A 472 23.00 8.60 -12.28
CA ALA A 472 23.04 7.14 -12.24
C ALA A 472 22.11 6.54 -11.17
N GLY A 473 22.02 7.16 -9.99
CA GLY A 473 21.06 6.76 -8.95
C GLY A 473 19.61 6.89 -9.42
N ARG A 474 19.25 8.03 -10.05
CA ARG A 474 17.93 8.24 -10.67
C ARG A 474 17.63 7.26 -11.80
N ALA A 475 18.59 7.01 -12.70
CA ALA A 475 18.42 6.08 -13.81
C ALA A 475 18.18 4.65 -13.31
N TYR A 476 18.96 4.22 -12.32
CA TYR A 476 18.82 2.91 -11.68
C TYR A 476 17.48 2.76 -10.95
N ALA A 477 17.07 3.76 -10.16
CA ALA A 477 15.77 3.79 -9.49
C ALA A 477 14.59 3.71 -10.47
N GLY A 478 14.66 4.48 -11.56
CA GLY A 478 13.70 4.43 -12.66
C GLY A 478 13.63 3.03 -13.29
N LEU A 479 14.78 2.37 -13.46
CA LEU A 479 14.85 1.04 -14.07
C LEU A 479 14.29 -0.07 -13.18
N VAL A 480 14.62 -0.09 -11.88
CA VAL A 480 13.99 -1.01 -10.90
C VAL A 480 12.47 -0.87 -10.91
N THR A 481 11.98 0.38 -10.89
CA THR A 481 10.54 0.68 -10.92
C THR A 481 9.89 0.19 -12.21
N ALA A 482 10.49 0.49 -13.36
CA ALA A 482 9.98 0.10 -14.67
C ALA A 482 9.96 -1.43 -14.86
N LEU A 483 10.98 -2.14 -14.35
CA LEU A 483 11.06 -3.60 -14.36
C LEU A 483 9.93 -4.23 -13.54
N MET A 484 9.73 -3.76 -12.30
CA MET A 484 8.65 -4.22 -11.42
C MET A 484 7.28 -3.99 -12.07
N HIS A 485 7.03 -2.77 -12.55
CA HIS A 485 5.74 -2.35 -13.09
C HIS A 485 5.38 -3.08 -14.39
N GLY A 486 6.33 -3.23 -15.31
CA GLY A 486 6.15 -3.99 -16.55
C GLY A 486 5.87 -5.47 -16.29
N GLN A 487 6.64 -6.10 -15.39
CA GLN A 487 6.43 -7.49 -15.00
C GLN A 487 5.09 -7.70 -14.26
N ALA A 488 4.63 -6.72 -13.48
CA ALA A 488 3.35 -6.76 -12.79
C ALA A 488 2.18 -6.72 -13.79
N TYR A 489 2.19 -5.82 -14.76
CA TYR A 489 1.17 -5.79 -15.82
C TYR A 489 1.24 -7.00 -16.75
N LYS A 490 2.44 -7.50 -17.08
CA LYS A 490 2.61 -8.79 -17.79
C LYS A 490 1.93 -9.93 -17.03
N THR A 491 2.14 -10.02 -15.72
CA THR A 491 1.48 -11.03 -14.87
C THR A 491 -0.03 -10.86 -14.86
N SER A 492 -0.53 -9.62 -14.76
CA SER A 492 -1.97 -9.33 -14.81
C SER A 492 -2.60 -9.75 -16.16
N ALA A 493 -1.91 -9.57 -17.28
CA ALA A 493 -2.35 -10.04 -18.60
C ALA A 493 -2.27 -11.58 -18.72
N MET A 494 -1.25 -12.23 -18.12
CA MET A 494 -1.20 -13.69 -18.03
C MET A 494 -2.39 -14.26 -17.26
N ILE A 495 -2.78 -13.65 -16.12
CA ILE A 495 -3.98 -14.04 -15.37
C ILE A 495 -5.24 -13.83 -16.24
N ALA A 496 -5.34 -12.70 -16.95
CA ALA A 496 -6.47 -12.44 -17.86
C ALA A 496 -6.61 -13.48 -18.98
N SER A 497 -5.51 -13.98 -19.54
CA SER A 497 -5.51 -15.05 -20.56
C SER A 497 -6.17 -16.37 -20.10
N LYS A 498 -6.35 -16.54 -18.78
CA LYS A 498 -6.96 -17.71 -18.13
C LYS A 498 -8.32 -17.42 -17.51
N MET A 499 -8.49 -16.23 -16.95
CA MET A 499 -9.60 -15.88 -16.06
C MET A 499 -10.43 -14.68 -16.52
N GLY A 500 -10.18 -14.20 -17.75
CA GLY A 500 -10.73 -12.94 -18.29
C GLY A 500 -10.15 -11.70 -17.60
N PRO A 501 -10.22 -10.52 -18.23
CA PRO A 501 -9.77 -9.26 -17.64
C PRO A 501 -10.63 -8.83 -16.44
N PHE A 502 -10.38 -7.65 -15.85
CA PHE A 502 -11.33 -7.04 -14.91
C PHE A 502 -12.64 -6.67 -15.65
N PRO A 503 -13.81 -6.75 -14.98
CA PRO A 503 -15.11 -6.48 -15.61
C PRO A 503 -15.20 -5.19 -16.43
N ALA A 504 -14.71 -4.06 -15.90
CA ALA A 504 -14.72 -2.78 -16.61
C ALA A 504 -13.60 -2.59 -17.66
N TYR A 505 -12.92 -3.65 -18.09
CA TYR A 505 -11.80 -3.51 -19.04
C TYR A 505 -12.26 -3.05 -20.42
N GLU A 506 -13.31 -3.61 -21.00
CA GLU A 506 -13.67 -3.32 -22.40
C GLU A 506 -14.01 -1.83 -22.63
N ILE A 507 -14.71 -1.20 -21.69
CA ILE A 507 -14.99 0.25 -21.77
C ILE A 507 -13.73 1.11 -21.59
N ASN A 508 -12.67 0.57 -20.96
CA ASN A 508 -11.42 1.24 -20.63
C ASN A 508 -10.21 0.74 -21.43
N ARG A 509 -10.42 -0.12 -22.44
CA ARG A 509 -9.37 -0.81 -23.19
C ARG A 509 -8.38 0.16 -23.82
N GLU A 510 -8.89 1.22 -24.47
CA GLU A 510 -8.05 2.25 -25.09
C GLU A 510 -7.29 3.10 -24.07
N PRO A 511 -7.91 3.72 -23.03
CA PRO A 511 -7.17 4.38 -21.94
C PRO A 511 -6.06 3.50 -21.36
N MET A 512 -6.37 2.24 -21.02
CA MET A 512 -5.40 1.33 -20.41
C MET A 512 -4.24 0.99 -21.35
N LEU A 513 -4.50 0.60 -22.59
CA LEU A 513 -3.45 0.30 -23.56
C LEU A 513 -2.58 1.53 -23.86
N ASN A 514 -3.15 2.74 -23.82
CA ASN A 514 -2.39 3.97 -23.98
C ASN A 514 -1.50 4.28 -22.77
N VAL A 515 -1.95 4.04 -21.54
CA VAL A 515 -1.09 4.15 -20.33
C VAL A 515 0.07 3.14 -20.39
N ILE A 516 -0.17 1.91 -20.84
CA ILE A 516 0.88 0.89 -21.01
C ILE A 516 1.91 1.32 -22.06
N LYS A 517 1.47 1.82 -23.23
CA LYS A 517 2.37 2.41 -24.24
C LYS A 517 3.17 3.58 -23.68
N LYS A 518 2.54 4.45 -22.88
CA LYS A 518 3.21 5.59 -22.24
C LYS A 518 4.32 5.13 -21.29
N HIS A 519 4.07 4.14 -20.42
CA HIS A 519 5.12 3.59 -19.57
C HIS A 519 6.27 2.99 -20.38
N ALA A 520 5.98 2.16 -21.39
CA ALA A 520 7.00 1.58 -22.27
C ALA A 520 7.88 2.67 -22.92
N ALA A 521 7.27 3.72 -23.48
CA ALA A 521 7.99 4.85 -24.09
C ALA A 521 8.75 5.75 -23.08
N HIS A 522 8.47 5.63 -21.77
CA HIS A 522 9.28 6.30 -20.74
C HIS A 522 10.50 5.47 -20.32
N VAL A 523 10.53 4.16 -20.57
CA VAL A 523 11.75 3.33 -20.40
C VAL A 523 12.85 3.79 -21.36
N ASP A 524 12.49 4.15 -22.61
CA ASP A 524 13.41 4.70 -23.61
C ASP A 524 14.03 6.06 -23.21
N ARG A 525 13.58 6.68 -22.11
CA ARG A 525 14.16 7.92 -21.56
C ARG A 525 15.19 7.68 -20.45
N ILE A 526 15.36 6.44 -19.99
CA ILE A 526 16.41 6.07 -19.04
C ILE A 526 17.71 5.94 -19.84
N ASP A 527 18.77 6.64 -19.43
CA ASP A 527 20.07 6.52 -20.09
C ASP A 527 20.66 5.12 -19.84
N GLN A 528 20.66 4.30 -20.89
CA GLN A 528 21.21 2.94 -20.89
C GLN A 528 22.69 2.87 -20.51
N ASN A 529 23.45 3.96 -20.63
CA ASN A 529 24.87 4.00 -20.26
C ASN A 529 25.08 4.10 -18.73
N LEU A 530 24.04 4.50 -17.99
CA LEU A 530 24.09 4.68 -16.53
C LEU A 530 23.56 3.47 -15.75
N VAL A 531 23.16 2.39 -16.43
CA VAL A 531 22.48 1.23 -15.84
C VAL A 531 23.00 -0.10 -16.40
N PRO A 532 22.82 -1.23 -15.69
CA PRO A 532 23.24 -2.53 -16.21
C PRO A 532 22.46 -2.95 -17.45
N ALA A 533 23.14 -3.16 -18.58
CA ALA A 533 22.51 -3.53 -19.85
C ALA A 533 21.58 -4.76 -19.77
N PRO A 534 21.89 -5.86 -19.05
CA PRO A 534 20.96 -7.00 -18.93
C PRO A 534 19.62 -6.62 -18.27
N MET A 535 19.66 -5.70 -17.30
CA MET A 535 18.46 -5.21 -16.62
C MET A 535 17.66 -4.25 -17.52
N PHE A 536 18.34 -3.44 -18.34
CA PHE A 536 17.70 -2.58 -19.32
C PHE A 536 16.95 -3.40 -20.37
N GLU A 537 17.60 -4.38 -21.00
CA GLU A 537 16.99 -5.27 -22.00
C GLU A 537 15.83 -6.09 -21.42
N ALA A 538 15.98 -6.64 -20.20
CA ALA A 538 14.90 -7.32 -19.51
C ALA A 538 13.69 -6.40 -19.24
N THR A 539 13.95 -5.12 -18.92
CA THR A 539 12.89 -4.12 -18.72
C THR A 539 12.16 -3.81 -20.03
N LYS A 540 12.86 -3.59 -21.14
CA LYS A 540 12.23 -3.40 -22.46
C LYS A 540 11.39 -4.62 -22.85
N LYS A 541 11.92 -5.83 -22.59
CA LYS A 541 11.22 -7.07 -22.87
C LYS A 541 9.92 -7.21 -22.08
N VAL A 542 9.90 -6.94 -20.76
CA VAL A 542 8.64 -7.08 -19.98
C VAL A 542 7.57 -6.09 -20.43
N TRP A 543 7.93 -4.88 -20.87
CA TRP A 543 6.96 -3.93 -21.43
C TRP A 543 6.41 -4.36 -22.79
N SER A 544 7.26 -4.93 -23.66
CA SER A 544 6.81 -5.55 -24.92
C SER A 544 5.88 -6.73 -24.67
N ASP A 545 6.25 -7.64 -23.75
CA ASP A 545 5.45 -8.80 -23.36
C ASP A 545 4.11 -8.36 -22.74
N ALA A 546 4.12 -7.38 -21.83
CA ALA A 546 2.92 -6.86 -21.18
C ALA A 546 1.95 -6.25 -22.19
N TYR A 547 2.44 -5.39 -23.10
CA TYR A 547 1.62 -4.79 -24.13
C TYR A 547 1.03 -5.83 -25.10
N ALA A 548 1.82 -6.81 -25.54
CA ALA A 548 1.36 -7.85 -26.45
C ALA A 548 0.24 -8.70 -25.82
N LEU A 549 0.50 -9.26 -24.63
CA LEU A 549 -0.48 -10.07 -23.90
C LEU A 549 -1.74 -9.26 -23.53
N GLY A 550 -1.58 -8.02 -23.07
CA GLY A 550 -2.71 -7.18 -22.69
C GLY A 550 -3.54 -6.68 -23.87
N SER A 551 -2.94 -6.53 -25.06
CA SER A 551 -3.68 -6.22 -26.29
C SER A 551 -4.57 -7.39 -26.72
N GLU A 552 -4.09 -8.62 -26.53
CA GLU A 552 -4.76 -9.88 -26.92
C GLU A 552 -5.81 -10.34 -25.89
N TYR A 553 -5.46 -10.36 -24.60
CA TYR A 553 -6.27 -10.95 -23.52
C TYR A 553 -6.86 -9.94 -22.53
N GLY A 554 -6.45 -8.68 -22.61
CA GLY A 554 -6.70 -7.69 -21.57
C GLY A 554 -5.84 -7.89 -20.32
N TYR A 555 -6.19 -7.18 -19.25
CA TYR A 555 -5.49 -7.23 -17.96
C TYR A 555 -6.47 -7.61 -16.86
N LYS A 556 -6.03 -8.39 -15.87
CA LYS A 556 -6.88 -8.76 -14.74
C LYS A 556 -7.09 -7.62 -13.75
N ASN A 557 -6.22 -6.62 -13.75
CA ASN A 557 -6.18 -5.54 -12.76
C ASN A 557 -6.03 -4.19 -13.46
N SER A 558 -6.90 -3.23 -13.15
CA SER A 558 -6.80 -1.85 -13.68
C SER A 558 -5.56 -1.09 -13.20
N GLN A 559 -5.03 -1.46 -12.03
CA GLN A 559 -3.82 -0.93 -11.41
C GLN A 559 -3.10 -2.08 -10.72
N VAL A 560 -1.76 -2.12 -10.81
CA VAL A 560 -0.94 -3.23 -10.28
C VAL A 560 0.10 -2.82 -9.24
N THR A 561 0.64 -1.60 -9.30
CA THR A 561 1.74 -1.14 -8.43
C THR A 561 1.49 0.23 -7.82
N VAL A 562 2.00 0.44 -6.60
CA VAL A 562 2.16 1.76 -5.98
C VAL A 562 3.44 1.75 -5.14
N LEU A 563 4.03 2.92 -4.88
CA LEU A 563 5.22 3.03 -4.02
C LEU A 563 4.80 3.59 -2.66
N ALA A 564 4.46 2.69 -1.74
CA ALA A 564 3.97 3.03 -0.40
C ALA A 564 5.12 3.39 0.57
N PRO A 565 4.86 4.14 1.67
CA PRO A 565 5.90 4.50 2.63
C PRO A 565 6.52 3.33 3.41
N THR A 566 5.87 2.16 3.47
CA THR A 566 6.35 0.93 4.17
C THR A 566 6.71 1.02 5.67
N GLY A 567 6.46 2.14 6.37
CA GLY A 567 6.96 2.45 7.73
C GLY A 567 6.63 1.51 8.91
N THR A 568 6.00 0.37 8.68
CA THR A 568 5.99 -0.78 9.63
C THR A 568 6.56 -2.04 8.97
N ILE A 569 6.13 -2.38 7.76
CA ILE A 569 6.56 -3.60 7.06
C ILE A 569 8.04 -3.58 6.65
N GLY A 570 8.64 -2.40 6.44
CA GLY A 570 10.09 -2.27 6.25
C GLY A 570 10.88 -2.79 7.46
N PHE A 571 10.42 -2.53 8.69
CA PHE A 571 11.05 -3.06 9.90
C PHE A 571 10.80 -4.56 10.10
N MET A 572 9.71 -5.11 9.58
CA MET A 572 9.48 -6.56 9.50
C MET A 572 10.43 -7.24 8.50
N MET A 573 10.79 -6.54 7.42
CA MET A 573 11.68 -7.06 6.38
C MET A 573 13.17 -6.77 6.62
N ASP A 574 13.53 -6.19 7.77
CA ASP A 574 14.88 -5.68 8.08
C ASP A 574 15.42 -4.74 6.98
N CYS A 575 14.61 -3.75 6.59
CA CYS A 575 15.03 -2.68 5.68
C CYS A 575 15.76 -1.54 6.43
N ASP A 576 16.91 -1.12 5.89
CA ASP A 576 17.65 0.07 6.33
C ASP A 576 16.91 1.37 5.94
N THR A 577 16.33 1.41 4.73
CA THR A 577 15.51 2.53 4.22
C THR A 577 14.10 2.10 3.80
N THR A 578 13.13 3.01 3.97
CA THR A 578 11.71 2.72 3.81
C THR A 578 11.20 3.15 2.44
N GLY A 579 10.48 2.28 1.73
CA GLY A 579 9.88 2.62 0.44
C GLY A 579 10.93 3.01 -0.61
N VAL A 580 10.67 4.13 -1.29
CA VAL A 580 11.65 4.80 -2.16
C VAL A 580 12.70 5.60 -1.41
N GLU A 581 12.43 5.98 -0.15
CA GLU A 581 13.14 7.05 0.54
C GLU A 581 14.65 6.78 0.68
N PRO A 582 15.48 7.84 0.67
CA PRO A 582 16.86 7.75 1.12
C PRO A 582 16.88 7.39 2.62
N ASP A 583 18.06 7.11 3.16
CA ASP A 583 18.15 7.03 4.61
C ASP A 583 18.03 8.44 5.22
N ILE A 584 17.24 8.57 6.29
CA ILE A 584 17.07 9.83 7.02
C ILE A 584 18.28 10.15 7.90
N ALA A 585 18.96 9.11 8.41
CA ALA A 585 20.21 9.20 9.15
C ALA A 585 20.86 7.80 9.24
N LEU A 586 22.19 7.73 9.23
CA LEU A 586 22.92 6.46 9.35
C LEU A 586 22.70 5.81 10.73
N VAL A 587 22.42 6.63 11.77
CA VAL A 587 21.99 6.16 13.08
C VAL A 587 20.67 6.83 13.46
N LYS A 588 19.69 6.01 13.84
CA LYS A 588 18.30 6.41 14.08
C LYS A 588 17.82 5.95 15.46
N TYR A 589 17.07 6.79 16.17
CA TYR A 589 16.42 6.43 17.44
C TYR A 589 14.90 6.49 17.27
N LYS A 590 14.26 5.32 17.12
CA LYS A 590 12.82 5.23 16.88
C LYS A 590 12.05 5.16 18.21
N LYS A 591 11.26 6.20 18.50
CA LYS A 591 10.24 6.15 19.56
C LYS A 591 9.03 5.32 19.09
N LEU A 592 8.49 4.47 19.95
CA LEU A 592 7.35 3.60 19.66
C LEU A 592 6.08 4.07 20.36
N VAL A 593 4.93 3.85 19.73
CA VAL A 593 3.60 4.10 20.32
C VAL A 593 3.46 3.23 21.57
N GLY A 594 3.42 3.86 22.75
CA GLY A 594 3.54 3.20 24.05
C GLY A 594 4.78 3.60 24.86
N GLY A 595 5.67 4.44 24.30
CA GLY A 595 6.83 5.02 25.00
C GLY A 595 8.18 4.32 24.72
N GLY A 596 8.19 3.25 23.92
CA GLY A 596 9.38 2.46 23.60
C GLY A 596 10.49 3.23 22.87
N MET A 597 11.77 2.81 22.95
CA MET A 597 12.85 3.30 22.07
C MET A 597 13.68 2.17 21.46
N ILE A 598 14.08 2.30 20.19
CA ILE A 598 15.01 1.39 19.48
C ILE A 598 16.11 2.22 18.79
N LYS A 599 17.40 1.93 19.05
CA LYS A 599 18.54 2.41 18.22
C LYS A 599 18.66 1.50 16.98
N ILE A 600 18.77 2.11 15.81
CA ILE A 600 18.86 1.44 14.51
C ILE A 600 20.07 2.04 13.78
N VAL A 601 21.08 1.23 13.53
CA VAL A 601 22.29 1.59 12.76
C VAL A 601 22.14 1.02 11.36
N ASN A 602 22.39 1.83 10.32
CA ASN A 602 22.36 1.40 8.92
C ASN A 602 23.42 0.30 8.67
N GLN A 603 22.98 -0.87 8.22
CA GLN A 603 23.86 -2.03 8.01
C GLN A 603 24.52 -2.06 6.62
N THR A 604 24.14 -1.13 5.74
CA THR A 604 24.63 -1.02 4.36
C THR A 604 25.94 -0.21 4.24
N VAL A 605 26.25 0.68 5.19
CA VAL A 605 27.48 1.52 5.16
C VAL A 605 28.79 0.73 4.94
N PRO A 606 29.05 -0.41 5.63
CA PRO A 606 30.30 -1.16 5.43
C PRO A 606 30.49 -1.64 3.98
N GLU A 607 29.40 -2.07 3.34
CA GLU A 607 29.38 -2.52 1.95
C GLU A 607 29.55 -1.36 0.97
N ALA A 608 28.90 -0.23 1.22
CA ALA A 608 29.07 0.99 0.43
C ALA A 608 30.52 1.48 0.41
N LEU A 609 31.18 1.53 1.58
CA LEU A 609 32.58 1.92 1.67
C LEU A 609 33.50 0.91 0.96
N GLN A 610 33.21 -0.40 1.02
CA GLN A 610 33.94 -1.40 0.25
C GLN A 610 33.77 -1.19 -1.26
N LYS A 611 32.55 -0.90 -1.72
CA LYS A 611 32.24 -0.63 -3.13
C LYS A 611 32.92 0.64 -3.66
N LEU A 612 33.07 1.65 -2.81
CA LEU A 612 33.81 2.90 -3.08
C LEU A 612 35.33 2.76 -2.96
N GLY A 613 35.85 1.56 -2.65
CA GLY A 613 37.29 1.28 -2.64
C GLY A 613 38.05 1.79 -1.41
N TYR A 614 37.37 2.02 -0.29
CA TYR A 614 38.04 2.25 1.00
C TYR A 614 38.68 0.95 1.51
N ASP A 615 39.89 1.02 2.05
CA ASP A 615 40.59 -0.14 2.60
C ASP A 615 40.02 -0.59 3.98
N ALA A 616 40.54 -1.69 4.54
CA ALA A 616 40.01 -2.26 5.78
C ALA A 616 40.16 -1.33 6.99
N ASP A 617 41.28 -0.59 7.09
CA ASP A 617 41.57 0.29 8.22
C ASP A 617 40.76 1.60 8.11
N GLN A 618 40.64 2.15 6.90
CA GLN A 618 39.74 3.27 6.59
C GLN A 618 38.29 2.93 6.92
N ARG A 619 37.79 1.78 6.44
CA ARG A 619 36.41 1.34 6.74
C ARG A 619 36.19 1.21 8.24
N LYS A 620 37.13 0.61 8.97
CA LYS A 620 37.02 0.49 10.42
C LYS A 620 36.98 1.87 11.10
N ALA A 621 37.88 2.78 10.74
CA ALA A 621 37.94 4.12 11.32
C ALA A 621 36.66 4.94 11.07
N ILE A 622 36.07 4.82 9.88
CA ILE A 622 34.80 5.48 9.53
C ILE A 622 33.63 4.87 10.31
N LEU A 623 33.54 3.54 10.41
CA LEU A 623 32.46 2.87 11.16
C LEU A 623 32.56 3.15 12.67
N ASP A 624 33.76 3.06 13.26
CA ASP A 624 34.01 3.44 14.67
C ASP A 624 33.60 4.91 14.94
N TYR A 625 33.76 5.80 13.94
CA TYR A 625 33.34 7.20 14.05
C TYR A 625 31.81 7.35 14.00
N ILE A 626 31.13 6.65 13.09
CA ILE A 626 29.67 6.68 12.98
C ILE A 626 29.02 6.15 14.26
N ASP A 627 29.49 5.01 14.79
CA ASP A 627 28.95 4.42 16.02
C ASP A 627 29.10 5.34 17.25
N LYS A 628 30.12 6.22 17.24
CA LYS A 628 30.44 7.15 18.33
C LYS A 628 29.74 8.51 18.20
N ASN A 629 29.61 9.04 16.99
CA ASN A 629 29.13 10.41 16.73
C ASN A 629 27.75 10.45 16.08
N ASP A 630 27.15 9.30 15.78
CA ASP A 630 25.86 9.12 15.09
C ASP A 630 25.77 9.77 13.68
N MET A 631 26.89 10.25 13.13
CA MET A 631 27.05 10.92 11.82
C MET A 631 28.35 10.48 11.10
N ILE A 632 28.48 10.74 9.79
CA ILE A 632 29.66 10.36 8.99
C ILE A 632 30.58 11.55 8.66
N GLU A 633 30.02 12.75 8.70
CA GLU A 633 30.69 14.02 8.41
C GLU A 633 31.88 14.22 9.37
N GLY A 634 33.09 14.36 8.83
CA GLY A 634 34.32 14.46 9.62
C GLY A 634 34.94 13.13 10.05
N ALA A 635 34.45 11.98 9.57
CA ALA A 635 35.05 10.68 9.85
C ALA A 635 36.50 10.57 9.33
N PRO A 636 37.46 10.05 10.12
CA PRO A 636 38.85 9.94 9.71
C PRO A 636 39.04 9.09 8.46
N GLY A 637 39.72 9.65 7.44
CA GLY A 637 40.00 8.95 6.18
C GLY A 637 38.85 8.92 5.18
N LEU A 638 37.67 9.49 5.52
CA LEU A 638 36.63 9.78 4.54
C LEU A 638 37.15 10.79 3.52
N LYS A 639 36.88 10.56 2.23
CA LYS A 639 37.20 11.48 1.14
C LYS A 639 35.99 12.40 0.90
N GLU A 640 36.26 13.67 0.58
CA GLU A 640 35.26 14.61 0.07
C GLU A 640 34.75 14.19 -1.33
#